data_AF-A0A3R5WIH9-F1
#
_entry.id   AF-A0A3R5WIH9-F1
#
_cell.length_a   1.000
_cell.length_b   1.000
_cell.length_c   1.000
_cell.angle_alpha   90.00
_cell.angle_beta   90.00
_cell.angle_gamma   90.00
#
_symmetry.space_group_name_H-M   'P 1'
#
loop_
_entity.id
_entity.type
_entity.pdbx_description
1 polymer ?
#
loop_
_entity_poly.entity_id
_entity_poly.type
_entity_poly.pdbx_seq_one_letter_code
_entity_poly.pdbx_strand_id
1 'polypeptide(L)'
;MNVFNSKLAAIGLAAFVFASCSDSNSDPADGSPAINPAEITNITLKSQTVDNSRVINYKNSTAKARKFFLSTRAEDEVTFPTLKTAPVEENAKQLTNPADLEVVGKSYQITGKKSLNFAGKTINGATIFVHSGSTFEYDNTTKITNSTIVLNGSATLKYTGTGEMVPATNTVFCTDARNNVVATGDININGDFYANFKGTSTSTGKDLMTGLGAIKETTAAEKDNHITPKQKITFGEKAVAYINGSIRATELNINKGAIVYTTENVFDSKGFNLNGSLKVDGFVRVGDFTTLTTDNRATAADMTVNGYLETGTESAVKVTGTLNANAGSKIVANYINVTNNPKNGKNQATDDKGNTIPGDATLRLNGNCQIKLTNKSVMNVNNLVTDNTQGQVELADDNSIAVIKADKFVNNGEDRILSFSTSGTNACFLFQFTTNYKGETKLSSFDDLTLQATYIDYDKTDQNQKIEYKDDNHKSFGYVWTGDASKLVATQKLDLIASAEDPKDGESATCIQPANNKLYVSYHTNGNNNVGGSIEVASMTEGSKTLTIEQSKKADNIDYNHLIVEGDKLFLAGSQQGNGKDVEGGHSVGAFMGEVAITGSGISDNLILHSVDKKNDKVDANCVAAYGTDHVLATTQGFYVIDKDDNADLYLKGTVAKHVIREGNKIYALTETGNLNVYNSSNMTTPETTYTVGAVAPKGNKAVIAIDEPNGDIYVCKGENGVAKISGNTVTDFFTCPKISSGDKQGQTEGNANGVAVDGKYVYIACGSYGVVVLDKTTGKEVCHRKASNGKSANYVAVANGNIYVAYGQSRIQVYKLTQTN
;
A
#
# COMPACT_ATOMS: atom_id res chain seq x y z
N MET A 1 -54.06 22.02 -6.03
CA MET A 1 -52.76 21.31 -5.95
C MET A 1 -52.81 20.57 -4.64
N ASN A 2 -53.35 19.35 -4.66
CA ASN A 2 -53.72 18.63 -3.45
C ASN A 2 -52.68 17.57 -3.11
N VAL A 3 -52.10 17.78 -1.95
CA VAL A 3 -51.29 16.85 -1.16
C VAL A 3 -52.11 15.57 -0.93
N PHE A 4 -51.52 14.40 -1.21
CA PHE A 4 -52.00 13.15 -0.65
C PHE A 4 -50.90 12.45 0.15
N ASN A 5 -51.31 12.09 1.35
CA ASN A 5 -50.57 11.55 2.45
C ASN A 5 -51.20 10.18 2.73
N SER A 6 -50.45 9.08 2.71
CA SER A 6 -50.89 7.80 3.27
C SER A 6 -49.68 6.99 3.68
N LYS A 7 -49.35 7.02 4.98
CA LYS A 7 -49.68 5.98 5.96
C LYS A 7 -49.14 4.58 5.60
N LEU A 8 -47.98 4.34 6.19
CA LEU A 8 -47.40 3.08 6.63
C LEU A 8 -48.45 2.14 7.24
N ALA A 9 -48.53 0.91 6.75
CA ALA A 9 -49.15 -0.22 7.43
C ALA A 9 -48.24 -1.44 7.28
N ALA A 10 -47.67 -1.88 8.40
CA ALA A 10 -47.05 -3.18 8.54
C ALA A 10 -48.13 -4.26 8.51
N ILE A 11 -47.93 -5.31 7.72
CA ILE A 11 -48.66 -6.57 7.83
C ILE A 11 -47.63 -7.70 7.79
N GLY A 12 -47.72 -8.56 8.80
CA GLY A 12 -46.74 -9.56 9.16
C GLY A 12 -46.55 -10.67 8.14
N LEU A 13 -45.31 -11.15 8.09
CA LEU A 13 -44.89 -12.35 7.41
C LEU A 13 -45.40 -13.58 8.19
N ALA A 14 -46.42 -14.23 7.67
CA ALA A 14 -46.83 -15.58 8.08
C ALA A 14 -46.45 -16.57 6.98
N ALA A 15 -45.89 -17.69 7.41
CA ALA A 15 -45.44 -18.82 6.61
C ALA A 15 -46.50 -19.30 5.61
N PHE A 16 -46.08 -19.57 4.37
CA PHE A 16 -46.78 -20.46 3.47
C PHE A 16 -45.81 -21.56 3.01
N VAL A 17 -46.01 -22.73 3.62
CA VAL A 17 -45.61 -24.03 3.10
C VAL A 17 -46.52 -24.30 1.90
N PHE A 18 -45.92 -24.53 0.73
CA PHE A 18 -46.58 -25.28 -0.34
C PHE A 18 -45.75 -26.53 -0.62
N ALA A 19 -46.22 -27.64 -0.05
CA ALA A 19 -46.13 -28.93 -0.70
C ALA A 19 -47.02 -28.88 -1.96
N SER A 20 -46.49 -29.31 -3.10
CA SER A 20 -47.33 -29.85 -4.16
C SER A 20 -46.70 -31.16 -4.63
N CYS A 21 -47.38 -32.24 -4.28
CA CYS A 21 -47.23 -33.52 -4.95
C CYS A 21 -47.46 -33.34 -6.44
N SER A 22 -46.62 -33.97 -7.25
CA SER A 22 -47.09 -34.62 -8.47
C SER A 22 -46.47 -35.99 -8.48
N ASP A 23 -47.23 -36.96 -7.96
CA ASP A 23 -46.94 -38.37 -8.15
C ASP A 23 -47.01 -38.71 -9.64
N SER A 24 -46.06 -39.51 -10.09
CA SER A 24 -46.22 -40.41 -11.23
C SER A 24 -45.44 -41.67 -10.89
N ASN A 25 -46.15 -42.66 -10.37
CA ASN A 25 -45.63 -44.01 -10.21
C ASN A 25 -45.35 -44.62 -11.58
N SER A 26 -44.15 -45.17 -11.74
CA SER A 26 -43.96 -46.49 -12.32
C SER A 26 -42.93 -47.21 -11.47
N ASP A 27 -43.28 -48.41 -11.00
CA ASP A 27 -42.46 -49.27 -10.15
C ASP A 27 -41.01 -49.46 -10.65
N PRO A 28 -40.07 -49.76 -9.74
CA PRO A 28 -38.66 -49.92 -10.07
C PRO A 28 -38.45 -51.27 -10.76
N ALA A 29 -37.84 -51.25 -11.94
CA ALA A 29 -37.15 -52.41 -12.46
C ALA A 29 -35.66 -52.27 -12.13
N ASP A 30 -35.14 -53.22 -11.36
CA ASP A 30 -33.70 -53.48 -11.27
C ASP A 30 -33.09 -53.57 -12.67
N GLY A 31 -31.95 -52.90 -12.88
CA GLY A 31 -31.08 -53.19 -14.02
C GLY A 31 -30.50 -51.95 -14.70
N SER A 32 -29.27 -51.59 -14.30
CA SER A 32 -28.33 -50.69 -14.98
C SER A 32 -28.74 -49.21 -15.11
N PRO A 33 -27.77 -48.26 -15.03
CA PRO A 33 -28.05 -46.87 -15.39
C PRO A 33 -28.59 -46.80 -16.83
N ALA A 34 -29.57 -45.92 -17.06
CA ALA A 34 -30.11 -45.70 -18.39
C ALA A 34 -29.02 -45.08 -19.28
N ILE A 35 -28.46 -45.88 -20.19
CA ILE A 35 -27.50 -45.43 -21.19
C ILE A 35 -28.24 -44.47 -22.14
N ASN A 36 -27.91 -43.19 -22.09
CA ASN A 36 -28.33 -42.22 -23.09
C ASN A 36 -27.10 -41.72 -23.85
N PRO A 37 -27.10 -41.71 -25.18
CA PRO A 37 -26.05 -41.04 -25.93
C PRO A 37 -26.06 -39.54 -25.54
N ALA A 38 -24.89 -38.97 -25.28
CA ALA A 38 -24.76 -37.54 -25.10
C ALA A 38 -25.23 -36.82 -26.37
N GLU A 39 -25.98 -35.73 -26.22
CA GLU A 39 -26.37 -34.92 -27.38
C GLU A 39 -25.18 -34.04 -27.78
N ILE A 40 -24.55 -34.39 -28.91
CA ILE A 40 -23.39 -33.67 -29.44
C ILE A 40 -23.85 -32.43 -30.20
N THR A 41 -23.42 -31.26 -29.73
CA THR A 41 -23.68 -29.97 -30.39
C THR A 41 -22.37 -29.25 -30.66
N ASN A 42 -22.17 -28.77 -31.88
CA ASN A 42 -21.02 -27.92 -32.22
C ASN A 42 -21.44 -26.46 -32.16
N ILE A 43 -20.68 -25.65 -31.41
CA ILE A 43 -20.90 -24.20 -31.29
C ILE A 43 -19.62 -23.45 -31.65
N THR A 44 -19.78 -22.28 -32.25
CA THR A 44 -18.66 -21.39 -32.56
C THR A 44 -18.30 -20.53 -31.34
N LEU A 45 -17.07 -20.67 -30.86
CA LEU A 45 -16.43 -19.72 -29.95
C LEU A 45 -16.02 -18.47 -30.72
N LYS A 46 -16.65 -17.35 -30.40
CA LYS A 46 -16.35 -16.05 -31.00
C LYS A 46 -15.19 -15.39 -30.27
N SER A 47 -14.16 -15.01 -31.00
CA SER A 47 -13.05 -14.20 -30.47
C SER A 47 -13.54 -12.87 -29.92
N GLN A 48 -13.06 -12.51 -28.73
CA GLN A 48 -13.31 -11.24 -28.08
C GLN A 48 -12.10 -10.33 -28.23
N THR A 49 -12.34 -9.02 -28.21
CA THR A 49 -11.25 -8.04 -28.16
C THR A 49 -10.48 -8.20 -26.86
N VAL A 50 -9.19 -8.51 -26.96
CA VAL A 50 -8.31 -8.59 -25.79
C VAL A 50 -7.80 -7.18 -25.46
N ASP A 51 -8.21 -6.68 -24.30
CA ASP A 51 -7.67 -5.44 -23.73
C ASP A 51 -6.58 -5.74 -22.71
N ASN A 52 -5.31 -5.65 -23.11
CA ASN A 52 -4.18 -5.78 -22.19
C ASN A 52 -3.90 -4.48 -21.39
N SER A 53 -4.59 -3.36 -21.65
CA SER A 53 -4.45 -2.16 -20.82
C SER A 53 -5.03 -2.35 -19.42
N ARG A 54 -5.96 -3.29 -19.25
CA ARG A 54 -6.47 -3.75 -17.94
C ARG A 54 -5.46 -4.61 -17.17
N VAL A 55 -4.39 -5.07 -17.81
CA VAL A 55 -3.36 -5.90 -17.15
C VAL A 55 -2.32 -5.01 -16.50
N ILE A 56 -2.07 -5.26 -15.23
CA ILE A 56 -1.11 -4.53 -14.41
C ILE A 56 0.01 -5.47 -14.01
N ASN A 57 1.24 -5.02 -14.22
CA ASN A 57 2.45 -5.74 -13.85
C ASN A 57 3.23 -4.94 -12.79
N TYR A 58 3.06 -5.33 -11.53
CA TYR A 58 3.49 -4.54 -10.36
C TYR A 58 5.00 -4.59 -10.10
N LYS A 59 5.65 -5.72 -10.44
CA LYS A 59 7.08 -5.95 -10.15
C LYS A 59 7.89 -6.28 -11.41
N ASN A 60 7.54 -5.67 -12.54
CA ASN A 60 8.24 -5.92 -13.80
C ASN A 60 9.72 -5.50 -13.72
N SER A 61 10.64 -6.43 -14.00
CA SER A 61 12.08 -6.18 -13.94
C SER A 61 12.58 -5.24 -15.04
N THR A 62 11.84 -5.04 -16.14
CA THR A 62 12.13 -3.97 -17.11
C THR A 62 11.62 -2.61 -16.64
N ALA A 63 10.86 -2.54 -15.54
CA ALA A 63 10.66 -1.32 -14.78
C ALA A 63 11.83 -1.02 -13.82
N LYS A 64 12.92 -1.83 -13.84
CA LYS A 64 14.23 -1.33 -13.40
C LYS A 64 14.61 -0.19 -14.34
N ALA A 65 14.66 1.01 -13.79
CA ALA A 65 15.08 2.23 -14.45
C ALA A 65 14.13 2.80 -15.52
N ARG A 66 12.85 3.07 -15.16
CA ARG A 66 12.54 4.50 -15.23
C ARG A 66 13.30 5.12 -14.07
N LYS A 67 14.58 5.45 -14.31
CA LYS A 67 15.15 6.63 -13.66
C LYS A 67 14.07 7.67 -13.84
N PHE A 68 13.35 8.00 -12.77
CA PHE A 68 12.28 8.96 -12.84
C PHE A 68 12.96 10.25 -13.33
N PHE A 69 12.86 10.54 -14.63
CA PHE A 69 13.33 11.78 -15.23
C PHE A 69 12.39 12.96 -14.84
N LEU A 70 11.89 12.95 -13.60
CA LEU A 70 10.98 13.96 -13.06
C LEU A 70 11.52 14.63 -11.79
N SER A 71 12.78 14.40 -11.42
CA SER A 71 13.51 15.22 -10.43
C SER A 71 15.02 15.28 -10.71
N THR A 72 15.45 15.55 -11.95
CA THR A 72 16.87 15.77 -12.28
C THR A 72 17.47 17.05 -11.69
N ARG A 73 17.03 17.54 -10.52
CA ARG A 73 17.67 18.71 -9.87
C ARG A 73 17.83 18.63 -8.36
N ALA A 74 17.21 17.68 -7.65
CA ALA A 74 17.22 17.73 -6.17
C ALA A 74 18.28 16.84 -5.50
N GLU A 75 18.48 15.59 -5.96
CA GLU A 75 19.45 14.68 -5.31
C GLU A 75 20.88 14.84 -5.87
N ASP A 76 21.04 15.05 -7.18
CA ASP A 76 22.36 15.03 -7.82
C ASP A 76 23.06 16.40 -7.95
N GLU A 77 22.38 17.53 -7.65
CA GLU A 77 22.94 18.89 -7.84
C GLU A 77 23.08 19.74 -6.56
N VAL A 78 22.42 19.39 -5.44
CA VAL A 78 22.45 20.23 -4.23
C VAL A 78 23.64 19.86 -3.35
N THR A 79 24.67 20.70 -3.36
CA THR A 79 25.76 20.64 -2.37
C THR A 79 25.45 21.57 -1.21
N PHE A 80 25.15 21.02 -0.04
CA PHE A 80 24.97 21.82 1.17
C PHE A 80 26.29 22.53 1.55
N PRO A 81 26.25 23.80 1.98
CA PRO A 81 27.45 24.54 2.33
C PRO A 81 28.13 23.91 3.54
N THR A 82 29.45 24.03 3.65
CA THR A 82 30.18 23.71 4.89
C THR A 82 30.57 24.99 5.60
N LEU A 83 31.01 24.89 6.87
CA LEU A 83 31.61 26.03 7.55
C LEU A 83 32.81 26.53 6.74
N LYS A 84 32.76 27.77 6.26
CA LYS A 84 33.90 28.42 5.60
C LYS A 84 34.77 29.10 6.65
N THR A 85 36.08 29.11 6.40
CA THR A 85 37.04 29.88 7.20
C THR A 85 36.86 31.37 6.86
N ALA A 86 36.72 32.22 7.88
CA ALA A 86 36.63 33.66 7.68
C ALA A 86 37.96 34.23 7.14
N PRO A 87 37.94 35.37 6.42
CA PRO A 87 39.17 36.07 6.03
C PRO A 87 40.05 36.38 7.25
N VAL A 88 41.37 36.34 7.05
CA VAL A 88 42.34 36.72 8.08
C VAL A 88 42.44 38.25 8.13
N GLU A 89 42.48 38.80 9.34
CA GLU A 89 42.64 40.23 9.54
C GLU A 89 44.10 40.65 9.30
N GLU A 90 44.34 41.35 8.19
CA GLU A 90 45.64 41.94 7.86
C GLU A 90 45.50 43.41 7.51
N ASN A 91 46.35 44.26 8.09
CA ASN A 91 46.41 45.70 7.80
C ASN A 91 45.06 46.44 7.90
N ALA A 92 44.13 45.98 8.75
CA ALA A 92 42.80 46.54 8.88
C ALA A 92 42.83 47.95 9.51
N LYS A 93 42.24 48.93 8.83
CA LYS A 93 42.16 50.30 9.33
C LYS A 93 41.14 50.42 10.45
N GLN A 94 41.55 50.89 11.62
CA GLN A 94 40.65 51.18 12.72
C GLN A 94 39.64 52.27 12.36
N LEU A 95 38.35 51.97 12.56
CA LEU A 95 37.27 52.94 12.49
C LEU A 95 36.98 53.53 13.87
N THR A 96 36.91 54.86 13.95
CA THR A 96 36.53 55.60 15.15
C THR A 96 35.14 56.21 15.07
N ASN A 97 34.64 56.40 13.85
CA ASN A 97 33.31 56.89 13.49
C ASN A 97 32.81 56.15 12.23
N PRO A 98 31.49 56.05 11.98
CA PRO A 98 30.96 55.51 10.73
C PRO A 98 31.37 56.39 9.53
N ALA A 99 31.69 55.77 8.41
CA ALA A 99 32.13 56.43 7.18
C ALA A 99 31.75 55.61 5.94
N ASP A 100 31.80 56.21 4.76
CA ASP A 100 31.70 55.49 3.50
C ASP A 100 32.97 54.67 3.25
N LEU A 101 32.80 53.40 2.87
CA LEU A 101 33.85 52.39 2.72
C LEU A 101 33.82 51.82 1.30
N GLU A 102 34.23 52.64 0.33
CA GLU A 102 34.09 52.34 -1.11
C GLU A 102 35.37 51.84 -1.79
N VAL A 103 36.44 51.63 -1.02
CA VAL A 103 37.71 51.14 -1.55
C VAL A 103 37.72 49.62 -1.56
N VAL A 104 37.49 49.03 -2.74
CA VAL A 104 37.47 47.58 -2.95
C VAL A 104 38.76 46.92 -2.44
N GLY A 105 38.60 45.82 -1.69
CA GLY A 105 39.70 45.03 -1.14
C GLY A 105 40.33 45.61 0.13
N LYS A 106 39.86 46.75 0.65
CA LYS A 106 40.34 47.29 1.93
C LYS A 106 39.67 46.59 3.11
N SER A 107 40.47 46.37 4.15
CA SER A 107 40.04 45.88 5.45
C SER A 107 39.90 47.01 6.47
N TYR A 108 38.87 46.95 7.29
CA TYR A 108 38.56 47.89 8.37
C TYR A 108 38.25 47.13 9.66
N GLN A 109 38.45 47.76 10.81
CA GLN A 109 38.17 47.13 12.11
C GLN A 109 37.42 48.05 13.08
N ILE A 110 36.51 47.46 13.87
CA ILE A 110 35.77 48.10 14.96
C ILE A 110 36.17 47.43 16.28
N THR A 111 36.97 48.14 17.07
CA THR A 111 37.53 47.64 18.34
C THR A 111 37.17 48.54 19.52
N GLY A 112 37.61 48.16 20.72
CA GLY A 112 37.49 49.00 21.92
C GLY A 112 36.08 49.08 22.47
N LYS A 113 35.24 48.06 22.23
CA LYS A 113 33.85 47.97 22.69
C LYS A 113 32.98 49.13 22.19
N LYS A 114 33.24 49.60 20.97
CA LYS A 114 32.50 50.71 20.35
C LYS A 114 31.32 50.19 19.53
N SER A 115 30.24 50.95 19.53
CA SER A 115 29.10 50.76 18.62
C SER A 115 29.11 51.85 17.56
N LEU A 116 29.22 51.48 16.30
CA LEU A 116 29.20 52.41 15.17
C LEU A 116 27.97 52.13 14.29
N ASN A 117 27.17 53.17 14.02
CA ASN A 117 25.96 53.10 13.20
C ASN A 117 26.24 53.63 11.78
N PHE A 118 26.14 52.77 10.78
CA PHE A 118 26.38 53.01 9.36
C PHE A 118 25.12 53.34 8.56
N ALA A 119 24.00 53.67 9.21
CA ALA A 119 22.82 54.20 8.53
C ALA A 119 23.20 55.34 7.56
N GLY A 120 22.71 55.24 6.32
CA GLY A 120 22.95 56.19 5.24
C GLY A 120 24.34 56.13 4.60
N LYS A 121 25.20 55.16 4.95
CA LYS A 121 26.56 55.01 4.39
C LYS A 121 26.61 54.03 3.21
N THR A 122 27.62 54.18 2.37
CA THR A 122 27.94 53.27 1.27
C THR A 122 29.14 52.41 1.62
N ILE A 123 29.04 51.10 1.41
CA ILE A 123 30.07 50.10 1.68
C ILE A 123 30.16 49.21 0.44
N ASN A 124 31.28 49.25 -0.28
CA ASN A 124 31.43 48.50 -1.53
C ASN A 124 32.79 47.80 -1.59
N GLY A 125 32.80 46.48 -1.63
CA GLY A 125 34.02 45.67 -1.75
C GLY A 125 34.90 45.64 -0.50
N ALA A 126 34.40 46.07 0.67
CA ALA A 126 35.19 46.19 1.89
C ALA A 126 35.06 44.93 2.79
N THR A 127 36.10 44.65 3.59
CA THR A 127 36.03 43.66 4.70
C THR A 127 36.03 44.39 6.03
N ILE A 128 35.06 44.11 6.90
CA ILE A 128 34.90 44.79 8.20
C ILE A 128 35.00 43.76 9.33
N PHE A 129 36.05 43.88 10.14
CA PHE A 129 36.30 43.06 11.33
C PHE A 129 35.70 43.74 12.57
N VAL A 130 34.73 43.10 13.21
CA VAL A 130 34.09 43.60 14.42
C VAL A 130 34.61 42.77 15.59
N HIS A 131 35.28 43.42 16.54
CA HIS A 131 35.93 42.74 17.66
C HIS A 131 35.05 42.63 18.90
N SER A 132 35.48 41.82 19.86
CA SER A 132 34.70 41.49 21.06
C SER A 132 34.17 42.72 21.79
N GLY A 133 32.85 42.73 22.01
CA GLY A 133 32.13 43.81 22.69
C GLY A 133 31.85 45.03 21.83
N SER A 134 32.33 45.09 20.59
CA SER A 134 31.98 46.12 19.61
C SER A 134 30.72 45.76 18.83
N THR A 135 30.06 46.77 18.24
CA THR A 135 28.85 46.60 17.42
C THR A 135 29.01 47.28 16.06
N PHE A 136 28.70 46.55 14.99
CA PHE A 136 28.41 47.11 13.67
C PHE A 136 26.89 47.23 13.52
N GLU A 137 26.39 48.46 13.56
CA GLU A 137 24.97 48.78 13.42
C GLU A 137 24.70 49.41 12.05
N TYR A 138 23.60 49.03 11.39
CA TYR A 138 23.20 49.56 10.08
C TYR A 138 21.71 49.32 9.83
N ASP A 139 21.16 49.91 8.77
CA ASP A 139 19.77 49.78 8.37
C ASP A 139 19.61 49.72 6.85
N ASN A 140 18.37 49.81 6.37
CA ASN A 140 18.02 49.71 4.95
C ASN A 140 18.45 50.92 4.11
N THR A 141 18.97 51.99 4.74
CA THR A 141 19.54 53.13 4.05
C THR A 141 21.05 52.96 3.80
N THR A 142 21.68 51.96 4.42
CA THR A 142 23.07 51.58 4.16
C THR A 142 23.17 50.80 2.84
N LYS A 143 23.96 51.30 1.89
CA LYS A 143 24.21 50.62 0.61
C LYS A 143 25.42 49.70 0.75
N ILE A 144 25.20 48.43 1.08
CA ILE A 144 26.26 47.43 1.22
C ILE A 144 26.27 46.47 0.02
N THR A 145 27.37 46.40 -0.72
CA THR A 145 27.54 45.53 -1.89
C THR A 145 28.91 44.88 -1.92
N ASN A 146 29.00 43.62 -2.37
CA ASN A 146 30.26 42.89 -2.55
C ASN A 146 31.17 42.88 -1.30
N SER A 147 30.60 43.01 -0.11
CA SER A 147 31.34 43.27 1.13
C SER A 147 31.28 42.11 2.10
N THR A 148 32.29 42.00 2.96
CA THR A 148 32.39 40.94 3.97
C THR A 148 32.38 41.55 5.38
N ILE A 149 31.57 40.98 6.28
CA ILE A 149 31.56 41.34 7.70
C ILE A 149 32.02 40.13 8.51
N VAL A 150 33.02 40.31 9.37
CA VAL A 150 33.58 39.26 10.22
C VAL A 150 33.38 39.65 11.68
N LEU A 151 32.63 38.84 12.43
CA LEU A 151 32.41 39.02 13.86
C LEU A 151 33.37 38.13 14.66
N ASN A 152 34.16 38.74 15.53
CA ASN A 152 35.16 38.06 16.36
C ASN A 152 34.76 38.08 17.85
N GLY A 153 34.83 36.91 18.50
CA GLY A 153 34.52 36.73 19.93
C GLY A 153 33.09 37.16 20.30
N SER A 154 32.91 38.18 21.14
CA SER A 154 31.56 38.64 21.56
C SER A 154 31.03 39.85 20.78
N ALA A 155 31.45 40.01 19.52
CA ALA A 155 31.00 41.10 18.64
C ALA A 155 29.51 41.01 18.28
N THR A 156 28.90 42.17 18.00
CA THR A 156 27.48 42.27 17.62
C THR A 156 27.31 42.82 16.19
N LEU A 157 26.51 42.13 15.38
CA LEU A 157 25.91 42.66 14.16
C LEU A 157 24.48 43.09 14.47
N LYS A 158 24.16 44.37 14.24
CA LYS A 158 22.84 44.93 14.55
C LYS A 158 22.21 45.56 13.31
N TYR A 159 21.04 45.07 12.93
CA TYR A 159 20.25 45.63 11.84
C TYR A 159 18.97 46.27 12.37
N THR A 160 18.74 47.55 12.08
CA THR A 160 17.58 48.29 12.58
C THR A 160 16.55 48.62 11.50
N GLY A 161 16.84 48.31 10.24
CA GLY A 161 15.99 48.61 9.08
C GLY A 161 14.99 47.52 8.72
N THR A 162 14.27 47.75 7.61
CA THR A 162 13.41 46.76 6.95
C THR A 162 14.10 46.16 5.71
N GLY A 163 13.72 45.00 5.21
CA GLY A 163 14.37 44.39 4.03
C GLY A 163 15.60 43.55 4.37
N GLU A 164 16.56 43.44 3.45
CA GLU A 164 17.70 42.50 3.53
C GLU A 164 18.75 42.94 4.56
N MET A 165 18.86 42.18 5.66
CA MET A 165 19.98 42.32 6.59
C MET A 165 21.29 41.92 5.91
N VAL A 166 21.32 40.81 5.16
CA VAL A 166 22.50 40.38 4.40
C VAL A 166 22.13 40.35 2.91
N PRO A 167 22.43 41.40 2.13
CA PRO A 167 22.08 41.43 0.71
C PRO A 167 22.88 40.44 -0.13
N ALA A 168 22.36 40.09 -1.31
CA ALA A 168 22.83 38.97 -2.15
C ALA A 168 24.33 38.89 -2.46
N THR A 169 25.03 40.02 -2.57
CA THR A 169 26.46 40.05 -2.90
C THR A 169 27.37 40.10 -1.69
N ASN A 170 26.82 40.02 -0.48
CA ASN A 170 27.58 40.20 0.75
C ASN A 170 27.74 38.90 1.52
N THR A 171 28.75 38.87 2.37
CA THR A 171 29.07 37.72 3.22
C THR A 171 29.18 38.13 4.68
N VAL A 172 28.59 37.35 5.58
CA VAL A 172 28.76 37.51 7.03
C VAL A 172 29.38 36.24 7.61
N PHE A 173 30.43 36.43 8.40
CA PHE A 173 31.06 35.40 9.21
C PHE A 173 30.83 35.67 10.69
N CYS A 174 30.19 34.74 11.40
CA CYS A 174 30.22 34.67 12.86
C CYS A 174 31.22 33.58 13.24
N THR A 175 32.36 33.96 13.82
CA THR A 175 33.47 33.05 14.11
C THR A 175 33.41 32.38 15.48
N ASP A 176 32.57 32.89 16.40
CA ASP A 176 32.52 32.46 17.80
C ASP A 176 31.07 32.35 18.31
N ALA A 177 30.81 31.38 19.19
CA ALA A 177 29.49 31.13 19.79
C ALA A 177 28.91 32.32 20.57
N ARG A 178 29.74 33.29 20.95
CA ARG A 178 29.36 34.52 21.64
C ARG A 178 29.01 35.67 20.69
N ASN A 179 29.17 35.49 19.38
CA ASN A 179 28.72 36.48 18.41
C ASN A 179 27.21 36.67 18.54
N ASN A 180 26.78 37.91 18.40
CA ASN A 180 25.38 38.29 18.54
C ASN A 180 24.87 38.90 17.24
N VAL A 181 23.85 38.30 16.64
CA VAL A 181 23.19 38.83 15.44
C VAL A 181 21.79 39.27 15.83
N VAL A 182 21.53 40.57 15.71
CA VAL A 182 20.31 41.21 16.21
C VAL A 182 19.64 41.99 15.09
N ALA A 183 18.35 41.74 14.87
CA ALA A 183 17.49 42.59 14.07
C ALA A 183 16.39 43.20 14.96
N THR A 184 15.93 44.42 14.66
CA THR A 184 14.75 45.00 15.33
C THR A 184 13.44 44.41 14.79
N GLY A 185 13.40 44.11 13.49
CA GLY A 185 12.29 43.45 12.81
C GLY A 185 12.65 42.04 12.37
N ASP A 186 12.30 41.71 11.13
CA ASP A 186 12.57 40.41 10.50
C ASP A 186 14.05 40.26 10.12
N ILE A 187 14.52 39.01 10.11
CA ILE A 187 15.86 38.67 9.62
C ILE A 187 15.74 38.20 8.17
N ASN A 188 16.27 38.97 7.23
CA ASN A 188 16.30 38.58 5.81
C ASN A 188 17.75 38.44 5.32
N ILE A 189 18.13 37.23 4.91
CA ILE A 189 19.46 36.89 4.41
C ILE A 189 19.31 36.47 2.96
N ASN A 190 19.86 37.21 2.02
CA ASN A 190 19.92 36.85 0.61
C ASN A 190 21.36 36.59 0.13
N GLY A 191 22.38 36.99 0.89
CA GLY A 191 23.78 36.67 0.63
C GLY A 191 24.30 35.46 1.40
N ASP A 192 25.62 35.40 1.54
CA ASP A 192 26.32 34.31 2.23
C ASP A 192 26.33 34.54 3.76
N PHE A 193 26.01 33.50 4.53
CA PHE A 193 25.97 33.57 5.99
C PHE A 193 26.59 32.34 6.64
N TYR A 194 27.79 32.48 7.19
CA TYR A 194 28.52 31.40 7.87
C TYR A 194 28.59 31.70 9.36
N ALA A 195 27.87 30.96 10.18
CA ALA A 195 27.79 31.20 11.61
C ALA A 195 28.23 30.02 12.45
N ASN A 196 29.30 30.21 13.22
CA ASN A 196 29.78 29.27 14.21
C ASN A 196 29.18 29.58 15.59
N PHE A 197 27.96 29.10 15.85
CA PHE A 197 27.21 29.36 17.08
C PHE A 197 27.40 28.29 18.16
N LYS A 198 28.40 27.42 18.00
CA LYS A 198 28.84 26.43 18.99
C LYS A 198 30.28 26.65 19.39
N GLY A 199 30.58 26.37 20.66
CA GLY A 199 31.92 26.44 21.20
C GLY A 199 31.95 26.03 22.67
N THR A 200 33.10 26.17 23.31
CA THR A 200 33.26 25.86 24.72
C THR A 200 33.78 27.11 25.44
N SER A 201 33.18 27.43 26.59
CA SER A 201 33.64 28.52 27.44
C SER A 201 35.04 28.20 27.95
N THR A 202 36.02 29.03 27.58
CA THR A 202 37.40 28.89 28.07
C THR A 202 37.54 29.08 29.58
N SER A 203 36.61 29.81 30.20
CA SER A 203 36.63 30.10 31.65
C SER A 203 35.89 29.07 32.50
N THR A 204 34.84 28.43 31.96
CA THR A 204 33.99 27.50 32.73
C THR A 204 33.99 26.07 32.20
N GLY A 205 34.57 25.82 31.02
CA GLY A 205 34.52 24.53 30.34
C GLY A 205 33.13 24.14 29.83
N LYS A 206 32.10 24.99 29.99
CA LYS A 206 30.73 24.70 29.58
C LYS A 206 30.54 24.88 28.08
N ASP A 207 29.70 24.02 27.48
CA ASP A 207 29.25 24.18 26.11
C ASP A 207 28.46 25.49 25.93
N LEU A 208 28.84 26.24 24.92
CA LEU A 208 28.14 27.43 24.45
C LEU A 208 27.37 27.02 23.19
N MET A 209 26.04 27.17 23.24
CA MET A 209 25.16 26.88 22.13
C MET A 209 24.16 28.03 21.97
N THR A 210 24.14 28.65 20.80
CA THR A 210 23.14 29.65 20.41
C THR A 210 22.56 29.33 19.04
N GLY A 211 21.90 30.31 18.42
CA GLY A 211 21.26 30.15 17.13
C GLY A 211 20.92 31.48 16.48
N LEU A 212 20.40 31.40 15.26
CA LEU A 212 19.85 32.54 14.54
C LEU A 212 18.40 32.80 14.99
N GLY A 213 18.05 34.06 15.21
CA GLY A 213 16.72 34.51 15.62
C GLY A 213 16.56 34.64 17.14
N ALA A 214 15.85 35.70 17.56
CA ALA A 214 15.60 35.99 18.96
C ALA A 214 14.52 35.07 19.57
N ILE A 215 14.61 34.87 20.89
CA ILE A 215 13.67 34.05 21.67
C ILE A 215 13.08 34.81 22.86
N LYS A 216 11.99 34.28 23.44
CA LYS A 216 11.37 34.81 24.66
C LYS A 216 12.20 34.54 25.90
N GLU A 217 12.76 33.35 25.98
CA GLU A 217 13.39 32.78 27.16
C GLU A 217 14.74 33.44 27.45
N THR A 218 14.98 33.81 28.70
CA THR A 218 16.18 34.54 29.13
C THR A 218 17.12 33.71 29.98
N THR A 219 16.61 32.68 30.66
CA THR A 219 17.37 31.77 31.53
C THR A 219 17.64 30.41 30.87
N ALA A 220 18.59 29.64 31.39
CA ALA A 220 18.86 28.29 30.89
C ALA A 220 17.69 27.32 31.14
N ALA A 221 17.08 27.36 32.33
CA ALA A 221 15.96 26.49 32.68
C ALA A 221 14.72 26.72 31.80
N GLU A 222 14.43 27.98 31.45
CA GLU A 222 13.34 28.29 30.50
C GLU A 222 13.64 27.70 29.11
N LYS A 223 14.87 27.87 28.62
CA LYS A 223 15.29 27.38 27.29
C LYS A 223 15.31 25.85 27.21
N ASP A 224 15.68 25.17 28.30
CA ASP A 224 15.64 23.71 28.38
C ASP A 224 14.21 23.18 28.35
N ASN A 225 13.24 23.94 28.87
CA ASN A 225 11.83 23.56 28.82
C ASN A 225 11.20 23.83 27.44
N HIS A 226 11.43 25.02 26.88
CA HIS A 226 10.81 25.43 25.63
C HIS A 226 11.59 26.56 24.94
N ILE A 227 11.43 26.66 23.62
CA ILE A 227 11.99 27.73 22.81
C ILE A 227 10.85 28.43 22.08
N THR A 228 10.61 29.71 22.41
CA THR A 228 9.60 30.57 21.76
C THR A 228 10.29 31.58 20.85
N PRO A 229 10.28 31.39 19.52
CA PRO A 229 10.82 32.36 18.57
C PRO A 229 10.06 33.69 18.59
N LYS A 230 10.74 34.79 18.27
CA LYS A 230 10.16 36.15 18.24
C LYS A 230 10.12 36.82 16.87
N GLN A 231 10.81 36.27 15.88
CA GLN A 231 11.06 36.98 14.61
C GLN A 231 10.84 36.06 13.42
N LYS A 232 10.35 36.63 12.31
CA LYS A 232 10.35 35.95 11.01
C LYS A 232 11.78 35.90 10.47
N ILE A 233 12.11 34.80 9.80
CA ILE A 233 13.40 34.62 9.13
C ILE A 233 13.15 34.24 7.67
N THR A 234 13.78 34.95 6.75
CA THR A 234 13.74 34.67 5.32
C THR A 234 15.15 34.45 4.78
N PHE A 235 15.38 33.31 4.15
CA PHE A 235 16.52 33.07 3.28
C PHE A 235 16.08 33.30 1.82
N GLY A 236 16.60 34.36 1.21
CA GLY A 236 16.30 34.77 -0.16
C GLY A 236 16.92 33.85 -1.22
N GLU A 237 16.55 34.06 -2.48
CA GLU A 237 16.89 33.16 -3.60
C GLU A 237 18.39 32.94 -3.84
N LYS A 238 19.24 33.86 -3.35
CA LYS A 238 20.70 33.78 -3.48
C LYS A 238 21.40 33.34 -2.20
N ALA A 239 20.64 33.07 -1.14
CA ALA A 239 21.21 32.79 0.17
C ALA A 239 21.95 31.44 0.20
N VAL A 240 23.18 31.48 0.68
CA VAL A 240 23.95 30.28 1.04
C VAL A 240 24.34 30.41 2.50
N ALA A 241 23.74 29.56 3.35
CA ALA A 241 23.91 29.67 4.79
C ALA A 241 24.36 28.36 5.43
N TYR A 242 25.42 28.44 6.23
CA TYR A 242 25.83 27.38 7.15
C TYR A 242 25.75 27.89 8.58
N ILE A 243 24.99 27.21 9.43
CA ILE A 243 24.74 27.62 10.81
C ILE A 243 25.08 26.46 11.74
N ASN A 244 26.22 26.53 12.41
CA ASN A 244 26.61 25.62 13.50
C ASN A 244 25.83 25.99 14.78
N GLY A 245 24.52 25.80 14.78
CA GLY A 245 23.58 26.27 15.80
C GLY A 245 22.14 26.31 15.28
N SER A 246 21.16 26.54 16.14
CA SER A 246 19.73 26.40 15.78
C SER A 246 19.20 27.55 14.91
N ILE A 247 18.12 27.31 14.14
CA ILE A 247 17.30 28.36 13.52
C ILE A 247 16.01 28.52 14.31
N ARG A 248 15.63 29.75 14.68
CA ARG A 248 14.50 30.05 15.56
C ARG A 248 13.64 31.15 14.97
N ALA A 249 12.54 30.78 14.31
CA ALA A 249 11.68 31.70 13.58
C ALA A 249 10.22 31.63 14.04
N THR A 250 9.49 32.73 14.01
CA THR A 250 8.02 32.66 14.10
C THR A 250 7.42 32.18 12.80
N GLU A 251 8.04 32.56 11.69
CA GLU A 251 7.74 32.06 10.35
C GLU A 251 9.07 31.94 9.61
N LEU A 252 9.39 30.73 9.14
CA LEU A 252 10.60 30.45 8.38
C LEU A 252 10.28 30.39 6.89
N ASN A 253 11.03 31.14 6.09
CA ASN A 253 10.92 31.11 4.64
C ASN A 253 12.30 30.78 4.04
N ILE A 254 12.39 29.72 3.26
CA ILE A 254 13.58 29.37 2.49
C ILE A 254 13.18 29.41 1.02
N ASN A 255 13.48 30.50 0.35
CA ASN A 255 13.04 30.78 -1.01
C ASN A 255 13.72 29.86 -2.03
N LYS A 256 13.09 29.71 -3.20
CA LYS A 256 13.64 28.91 -4.29
C LYS A 256 15.03 29.41 -4.66
N GLY A 257 16.02 28.53 -4.66
CA GLY A 257 17.43 28.86 -4.90
C GLY A 257 18.29 29.01 -3.64
N ALA A 258 17.68 29.25 -2.47
CA ALA A 258 18.40 29.26 -1.20
C ALA A 258 18.92 27.85 -0.84
N ILE A 259 20.12 27.77 -0.27
CA ILE A 259 20.72 26.54 0.26
C ILE A 259 21.16 26.79 1.69
N VAL A 260 20.50 26.13 2.64
CA VAL A 260 20.71 26.33 4.07
C VAL A 260 21.09 25.01 4.71
N TYR A 261 22.09 25.03 5.59
CA TYR A 261 22.43 23.91 6.46
C TYR A 261 22.55 24.40 7.91
N THR A 262 21.81 23.77 8.81
CA THR A 262 21.97 23.92 10.26
C THR A 262 22.33 22.58 10.91
N THR A 263 23.28 22.62 11.84
CA THR A 263 23.73 21.43 12.58
C THR A 263 22.86 21.12 13.80
N GLU A 264 21.89 21.98 14.11
CA GLU A 264 21.03 21.88 15.29
C GLU A 264 19.57 22.05 14.87
N ASN A 265 18.70 22.32 15.84
CA ASN A 265 17.26 22.29 15.64
C ASN A 265 16.73 23.50 14.84
N VAL A 266 15.66 23.27 14.09
CA VAL A 266 14.81 24.30 13.52
C VAL A 266 13.54 24.40 14.34
N PHE A 267 13.31 25.58 14.90
CA PHE A 267 12.11 25.93 15.66
C PHE A 267 11.31 26.96 14.87
N ASP A 268 10.12 26.56 14.44
CA ASP A 268 9.12 27.43 13.84
C ASP A 268 7.81 27.37 14.65
N SER A 269 7.17 28.52 14.89
CA SER A 269 5.95 28.57 15.72
C SER A 269 4.64 28.89 14.99
N LYS A 270 4.67 29.43 13.76
CA LYS A 270 3.46 29.87 13.05
C LYS A 270 3.36 29.40 11.60
N GLY A 271 4.46 29.05 10.94
CA GLY A 271 4.44 28.50 9.58
C GLY A 271 5.81 28.43 8.93
N PHE A 272 6.07 27.35 8.18
CA PHE A 272 7.34 27.13 7.49
C PHE A 272 7.15 26.87 6.00
N ASN A 273 7.67 27.76 5.14
CA ASN A 273 7.70 27.61 3.69
C ASN A 273 9.11 27.22 3.19
N LEU A 274 9.27 25.98 2.73
CA LEU A 274 10.51 25.43 2.18
C LEU A 274 10.42 25.30 0.66
N ASN A 275 10.87 26.33 -0.05
CA ASN A 275 10.95 26.36 -1.52
C ASN A 275 12.38 26.09 -2.06
N GLY A 276 13.40 26.36 -1.25
CA GLY A 276 14.80 26.04 -1.53
C GLY A 276 15.24 24.71 -0.92
N SER A 277 16.51 24.63 -0.51
CA SER A 277 17.07 23.42 0.10
C SER A 277 17.48 23.67 1.55
N LEU A 278 17.10 22.75 2.44
CA LEU A 278 17.45 22.78 3.86
C LEU A 278 17.99 21.42 4.30
N LYS A 279 19.18 21.44 4.92
CA LYS A 279 19.70 20.33 5.72
C LYS A 279 19.64 20.67 7.21
N VAL A 280 19.19 19.71 8.01
CA VAL A 280 19.08 19.83 9.47
C VAL A 280 19.62 18.58 10.13
N ASP A 281 20.72 18.68 10.87
CA ASP A 281 21.21 17.53 11.68
C ASP A 281 20.44 17.40 13.01
N GLY A 282 19.83 18.48 13.51
CA GLY A 282 18.87 18.45 14.62
C GLY A 282 17.45 18.10 14.16
N PHE A 283 16.44 18.36 14.99
CA PHE A 283 15.03 18.17 14.60
C PHE A 283 14.41 19.43 14.00
N VAL A 284 13.33 19.24 13.24
CA VAL A 284 12.47 20.31 12.74
C VAL A 284 11.16 20.30 13.52
N ARG A 285 10.78 21.42 14.11
CA ARG A 285 9.49 21.60 14.80
C ARG A 285 8.75 22.78 14.22
N VAL A 286 7.54 22.55 13.72
CA VAL A 286 6.62 23.57 13.21
C VAL A 286 5.35 23.53 14.06
N GLY A 287 5.15 24.59 14.84
CA GLY A 287 4.04 24.77 15.76
C GLY A 287 4.45 24.99 17.22
N ASP A 288 3.48 25.48 17.99
CA ASP A 288 3.60 25.77 19.41
C ASP A 288 2.80 24.75 20.25
N PHE A 289 3.49 24.12 21.19
CA PHE A 289 2.96 23.10 22.10
C PHE A 289 2.65 23.63 23.51
N THR A 290 2.90 24.92 23.76
CA THR A 290 2.66 25.55 25.06
C THR A 290 1.21 25.97 25.25
N THR A 291 0.51 26.21 24.15
CA THR A 291 -0.89 26.63 24.14
C THR A 291 -1.74 25.54 23.47
N LEU A 292 -2.59 24.90 24.27
CA LEU A 292 -3.54 23.91 23.78
C LEU A 292 -4.89 24.55 23.48
N THR A 293 -5.60 24.01 22.49
CA THR A 293 -7.00 24.33 22.22
C THR A 293 -7.92 23.77 23.31
N THR A 294 -9.23 24.06 23.23
CA THR A 294 -10.24 23.50 24.14
C THR A 294 -10.28 21.97 24.14
N ASP A 295 -9.88 21.34 23.05
CA ASP A 295 -9.84 19.88 22.88
C ASP A 295 -8.47 19.29 23.26
N ASN A 296 -7.66 20.06 24.00
CA ASN A 296 -6.28 19.72 24.40
C ASN A 296 -5.33 19.43 23.22
N ARG A 297 -5.52 20.10 22.07
CA ARG A 297 -4.64 19.96 20.89
C ARG A 297 -3.64 21.09 20.80
N ALA A 298 -2.43 20.83 20.30
CA ALA A 298 -1.49 21.90 19.96
C ALA A 298 -2.07 22.82 18.87
N THR A 299 -1.74 24.11 18.93
CA THR A 299 -2.19 25.07 17.90
C THR A 299 -1.57 24.70 16.56
N ALA A 300 -2.40 24.67 15.51
CA ALA A 300 -1.96 24.30 14.16
C ALA A 300 -0.98 25.33 13.58
N ALA A 301 0.13 24.84 13.04
CA ALA A 301 1.06 25.59 12.21
C ALA A 301 1.47 24.73 11.02
N ASP A 302 1.39 25.32 9.83
CA ASP A 302 1.56 24.59 8.58
C ASP A 302 3.01 24.62 8.09
N MET A 303 3.43 23.54 7.46
CA MET A 303 4.69 23.42 6.74
C MET A 303 4.38 23.10 5.27
N THR A 304 4.93 23.90 4.36
CA THR A 304 4.83 23.66 2.92
C THR A 304 6.21 23.36 2.37
N VAL A 305 6.35 22.21 1.70
CA VAL A 305 7.60 21.78 1.07
C VAL A 305 7.40 21.72 -0.44
N ASN A 306 8.09 22.61 -1.15
CA ASN A 306 8.23 22.64 -2.60
C ASN A 306 9.66 22.29 -3.05
N GLY A 307 10.64 22.42 -2.14
CA GLY A 307 12.06 22.15 -2.40
C GLY A 307 12.55 20.86 -1.76
N TYR A 308 13.76 20.91 -1.17
CA TYR A 308 14.43 19.74 -0.59
C TYR A 308 14.66 19.91 0.92
N LEU A 309 14.13 18.96 1.71
CA LEU A 309 14.45 18.79 3.12
C LEU A 309 15.28 17.52 3.32
N GLU A 310 16.48 17.67 3.88
CA GLU A 310 17.28 16.56 4.40
C GLU A 310 17.38 16.70 5.92
N THR A 311 17.07 15.62 6.63
CA THR A 311 17.27 15.57 8.08
C THR A 311 18.28 14.50 8.47
N GLY A 312 18.96 14.71 9.60
CA GLY A 312 19.90 13.74 10.16
C GLY A 312 19.23 12.40 10.50
N THR A 313 20.03 11.35 10.65
CA THR A 313 19.55 9.98 10.90
C THR A 313 18.81 9.84 12.23
N GLU A 314 19.08 10.73 13.18
CA GLU A 314 18.46 10.76 14.50
C GLU A 314 17.39 11.85 14.65
N SER A 315 17.07 12.54 13.55
CA SER A 315 16.24 13.73 13.49
C SER A 315 14.78 13.42 13.21
N ALA A 316 13.90 14.25 13.78
CA ALA A 316 12.47 14.19 13.54
C ALA A 316 11.95 15.46 12.87
N VAL A 317 10.93 15.31 12.01
CA VAL A 317 10.10 16.40 11.49
C VAL A 317 8.77 16.36 12.21
N LYS A 318 8.50 17.37 13.03
CA LYS A 318 7.27 17.52 13.80
C LYS A 318 6.44 18.70 13.28
N VAL A 319 5.20 18.44 12.89
CA VAL A 319 4.25 19.46 12.40
C VAL A 319 2.91 19.30 13.14
N THR A 320 2.34 20.41 13.61
CA THR A 320 1.03 20.42 14.32
C THR A 320 -0.15 20.73 13.40
N GLY A 321 0.06 21.46 12.31
CA GLY A 321 -0.97 21.71 11.31
C GLY A 321 -0.87 20.72 10.15
N THR A 322 -0.73 21.28 8.95
CA THR A 322 -0.60 20.52 7.70
C THR A 322 0.87 20.50 7.26
N LEU A 323 1.41 19.32 6.95
CA LEU A 323 2.61 19.16 6.12
C LEU A 323 2.19 18.93 4.67
N ASN A 324 2.34 19.93 3.81
CA ASN A 324 2.09 19.82 2.38
C ASN A 324 3.38 19.45 1.65
N ALA A 325 3.52 18.19 1.25
CA ALA A 325 4.58 17.75 0.34
C ALA A 325 4.06 17.90 -1.10
N ASN A 326 4.50 18.98 -1.77
CA ASN A 326 3.99 19.33 -3.10
C ASN A 326 4.74 18.63 -4.24
N ALA A 327 4.19 18.68 -5.44
CA ALA A 327 4.79 18.08 -6.63
C ALA A 327 6.24 18.56 -6.82
N GLY A 328 7.16 17.62 -7.07
CA GLY A 328 8.59 17.88 -7.21
C GLY A 328 9.36 18.10 -5.92
N SER A 329 8.69 18.15 -4.76
CA SER A 329 9.37 18.25 -3.46
C SER A 329 10.04 16.95 -3.05
N LYS A 330 11.06 17.06 -2.20
CA LYS A 330 11.75 15.92 -1.61
C LYS A 330 11.94 16.08 -0.12
N ILE A 331 11.63 15.04 0.64
CA ILE A 331 11.86 14.94 2.08
C ILE A 331 12.62 13.64 2.35
N VAL A 332 13.80 13.76 2.96
CA VAL A 332 14.57 12.63 3.50
C VAL A 332 14.54 12.75 5.01
N ALA A 333 13.79 11.86 5.66
CA ALA A 333 13.65 11.89 7.10
C ALA A 333 13.44 10.51 7.70
N ASN A 334 14.08 10.30 8.85
CA ASN A 334 13.93 9.05 9.59
C ASN A 334 12.62 9.04 10.37
N TYR A 335 12.25 10.17 10.98
CA TYR A 335 11.05 10.26 11.80
C TYR A 335 10.16 11.43 11.36
N ILE A 336 8.95 11.15 10.91
CA ILE A 336 7.95 12.15 10.52
C ILE A 336 6.77 12.04 11.46
N ASN A 337 6.41 13.14 12.12
CA ASN A 337 5.33 13.22 13.09
C ASN A 337 4.41 14.39 12.76
N VAL A 338 3.28 14.12 12.09
CA VAL A 338 2.29 15.16 11.73
C VAL A 338 1.07 14.96 12.60
N THR A 339 1.15 15.46 13.83
CA THR A 339 0.09 15.31 14.83
C THR A 339 -0.02 16.53 15.73
N ASN A 340 -1.23 16.86 16.16
CA ASN A 340 -1.49 17.90 17.17
C ASN A 340 -2.14 17.37 18.45
N ASN A 341 -2.22 16.05 18.59
CA ASN A 341 -2.57 15.41 19.85
C ASN A 341 -1.64 15.88 20.98
N PRO A 342 -2.13 15.91 22.24
CA PRO A 342 -1.26 16.17 23.37
C PRO A 342 -0.19 15.07 23.48
N LYS A 343 0.92 15.43 24.13
CA LYS A 343 2.11 14.60 24.24
C LYS A 343 1.77 13.21 24.81
N ASN A 344 2.16 12.16 24.10
CA ASN A 344 1.87 10.76 24.45
C ASN A 344 0.38 10.43 24.65
N GLY A 345 -0.53 11.19 24.03
CA GLY A 345 -1.98 11.01 24.22
C GLY A 345 -2.48 11.32 25.63
N LYS A 346 -1.61 11.82 26.52
CA LYS A 346 -2.01 12.18 27.89
C LYS A 346 -3.01 13.32 27.84
N ASN A 347 -4.15 13.15 28.50
CA ASN A 347 -5.24 14.12 28.54
C ASN A 347 -5.85 14.43 27.16
N GLN A 348 -5.70 13.51 26.19
CA GLN A 348 -6.43 13.61 24.93
C GLN A 348 -7.93 13.64 25.22
N ALA A 349 -8.63 14.58 24.59
CA ALA A 349 -10.07 14.69 24.75
C ALA A 349 -10.75 13.39 24.31
N THR A 350 -11.84 13.03 24.97
CA THR A 350 -12.69 11.89 24.62
C THR A 350 -14.06 12.38 24.16
N ASP A 351 -14.68 11.64 23.25
CA ASP A 351 -16.08 11.85 22.90
C ASP A 351 -17.03 11.46 24.05
N ASP A 352 -18.33 11.69 23.89
CA ASP A 352 -19.37 11.35 24.88
C ASP A 352 -19.44 9.84 25.19
N LYS A 353 -18.77 9.00 24.40
CA LYS A 353 -18.69 7.54 24.56
C LYS A 353 -17.36 7.10 25.20
N GLY A 354 -16.48 8.03 25.55
CA GLY A 354 -15.17 7.76 26.15
C GLY A 354 -14.07 7.37 25.14
N ASN A 355 -14.32 7.48 23.83
CA ASN A 355 -13.28 7.22 22.82
C ASN A 355 -12.39 8.44 22.65
N THR A 356 -11.07 8.25 22.56
CA THR A 356 -10.13 9.34 22.28
C THR A 356 -10.46 10.01 20.95
N ILE A 357 -10.61 11.33 20.96
CA ILE A 357 -10.83 12.14 19.76
C ILE A 357 -9.49 12.28 19.04
N PRO A 358 -9.34 11.76 17.81
CA PRO A 358 -8.10 11.91 17.05
C PRO A 358 -7.78 13.38 16.78
N GLY A 359 -6.51 13.67 16.52
CA GLY A 359 -6.07 14.98 16.07
C GLY A 359 -6.47 15.24 14.62
N ASP A 360 -6.31 16.47 14.16
CA ASP A 360 -6.69 16.90 12.81
C ASP A 360 -5.50 17.38 11.96
N ALA A 361 -4.28 17.29 12.47
CA ALA A 361 -3.07 17.51 11.70
C ALA A 361 -3.03 16.61 10.45
N THR A 362 -2.49 17.10 9.34
CA THR A 362 -2.59 16.41 8.05
C THR A 362 -1.26 16.36 7.32
N LEU A 363 -0.82 15.17 6.93
CA LEU A 363 0.19 14.99 5.90
C LEU A 363 -0.50 14.87 4.54
N ARG A 364 -0.25 15.82 3.64
CA ARG A 364 -0.74 15.80 2.25
C ARG A 364 0.38 15.49 1.28
N LEU A 365 0.17 14.46 0.46
CA LEU A 365 1.06 14.03 -0.61
C LEU A 365 0.44 14.45 -1.95
N ASN A 366 1.06 15.41 -2.63
CA ASN A 366 0.56 15.98 -3.88
C ASN A 366 1.54 15.72 -5.04
N GLY A 367 1.00 15.31 -6.18
CA GLY A 367 1.74 14.98 -7.40
C GLY A 367 2.91 14.05 -7.13
N ASN A 368 3.98 14.22 -7.89
CA ASN A 368 5.21 13.45 -7.75
C ASN A 368 6.12 13.94 -6.60
N CYS A 369 5.57 14.34 -5.45
CA CYS A 369 6.37 14.55 -4.23
C CYS A 369 7.10 13.26 -3.86
N GLN A 370 8.23 13.36 -3.14
CA GLN A 370 9.00 12.19 -2.71
C GLN A 370 9.35 12.30 -1.23
N ILE A 371 8.87 11.34 -0.44
CA ILE A 371 9.30 11.10 0.94
C ILE A 371 10.13 9.81 0.93
N LYS A 372 11.43 9.94 1.17
CA LYS A 372 12.35 8.80 1.25
C LYS A 372 12.51 8.40 2.72
N LEU A 373 12.05 7.21 3.03
CA LEU A 373 12.23 6.57 4.33
C LEU A 373 13.43 5.62 4.26
N THR A 374 14.07 5.42 5.41
CA THR A 374 15.20 4.48 5.57
C THR A 374 14.80 3.36 6.52
N ASN A 375 15.70 2.39 6.73
CA ASN A 375 15.44 1.31 7.68
C ASN A 375 15.13 1.86 9.09
N LYS A 376 14.06 1.34 9.68
CA LYS A 376 13.48 1.73 10.98
C LYS A 376 12.90 3.14 11.05
N SER A 377 12.66 3.78 9.90
CA SER A 377 11.90 5.02 9.85
C SER A 377 10.50 4.86 10.43
N VAL A 378 9.98 5.94 11.01
CA VAL A 378 8.59 6.01 11.51
C VAL A 378 7.91 7.26 10.96
N MET A 379 6.77 7.06 10.31
CA MET A 379 5.82 8.11 9.95
C MET A 379 4.55 7.93 10.79
N ASN A 380 4.29 8.87 11.69
CA ASN A 380 3.11 8.85 12.56
C ASN A 380 2.28 10.12 12.33
N VAL A 381 1.07 9.96 11.81
CA VAL A 381 0.24 11.10 11.37
C VAL A 381 -1.19 10.96 11.84
N ASN A 382 -1.90 12.07 12.07
CA ASN A 382 -3.33 11.99 12.34
C ASN A 382 -4.09 11.69 11.03
N ASN A 383 -3.93 12.54 10.01
CA ASN A 383 -4.52 12.32 8.70
C ASN A 383 -3.42 12.17 7.64
N LEU A 384 -3.44 11.08 6.88
CA LEU A 384 -2.64 10.87 5.69
C LEU A 384 -3.54 10.99 4.45
N VAL A 385 -3.27 11.97 3.60
CA VAL A 385 -4.04 12.22 2.38
C VAL A 385 -3.12 12.17 1.17
N THR A 386 -3.50 11.38 0.18
CA THR A 386 -2.73 11.20 -1.06
C THR A 386 -3.63 11.35 -2.28
N ASP A 387 -3.13 12.01 -3.33
CA ASP A 387 -3.73 11.98 -4.67
C ASP A 387 -3.39 10.71 -5.47
N ASN A 388 -2.66 9.78 -4.83
CA ASN A 388 -2.27 8.48 -5.34
C ASN A 388 -1.28 8.51 -6.52
N THR A 389 -0.54 9.60 -6.67
CA THR A 389 0.59 9.60 -7.61
C THR A 389 1.61 8.53 -7.21
N GLN A 390 2.14 7.80 -8.18
CA GLN A 390 3.01 6.66 -7.95
C GLN A 390 4.29 7.03 -7.17
N GLY A 391 4.61 6.28 -6.12
CA GLY A 391 5.91 6.33 -5.42
C GLY A 391 6.14 7.55 -4.53
N GLN A 392 5.08 8.21 -4.06
CA GLN A 392 5.18 9.38 -3.18
C GLN A 392 5.94 9.11 -1.88
N VAL A 393 5.82 7.91 -1.32
CA VAL A 393 6.58 7.44 -0.16
C VAL A 393 7.35 6.20 -0.58
N GLU A 394 8.67 6.23 -0.43
CA GLU A 394 9.56 5.18 -0.89
C GLU A 394 10.43 4.65 0.25
N LEU A 395 10.52 3.32 0.33
CA LEU A 395 11.50 2.59 1.11
C LEU A 395 12.42 1.84 0.13
N ALA A 396 13.59 2.43 -0.11
CA ALA A 396 14.52 2.00 -1.15
C ALA A 396 15.65 1.09 -0.63
N ASP A 397 15.91 1.09 0.67
CA ASP A 397 16.99 0.30 1.25
C ASP A 397 16.64 -1.19 1.21
N ASP A 398 17.61 -2.04 0.89
CA ASP A 398 17.43 -3.50 0.97
C ASP A 398 17.23 -3.95 2.43
N ASN A 399 16.45 -5.01 2.64
CA ASN A 399 16.19 -5.63 3.96
C ASN A 399 15.71 -4.63 5.02
N SER A 400 14.91 -3.65 4.61
CA SER A 400 14.50 -2.53 5.44
C SER A 400 13.02 -2.62 5.84
N ILE A 401 12.72 -2.10 7.02
CA ILE A 401 11.36 -1.95 7.52
C ILE A 401 11.11 -0.48 7.87
N ALA A 402 9.99 0.08 7.45
CA ALA A 402 9.52 1.38 7.93
C ALA A 402 8.08 1.30 8.42
N VAL A 403 7.77 2.01 9.50
CA VAL A 403 6.45 2.03 10.12
C VAL A 403 5.67 3.26 9.65
N ILE A 404 4.46 3.07 9.15
CA ILE A 404 3.57 4.16 8.75
C ILE A 404 2.23 3.98 9.47
N LYS A 405 1.92 4.93 10.35
CA LYS A 405 0.70 4.96 11.17
C LYS A 405 -0.12 6.19 10.84
N ALA A 406 -1.42 5.99 10.61
CA ALA A 406 -2.38 7.07 10.41
C ALA A 406 -3.70 6.79 11.15
N ASP A 407 -4.23 7.76 11.90
CA ASP A 407 -5.57 7.64 12.47
C ASP A 407 -6.63 7.62 11.34
N LYS A 408 -6.38 8.39 10.28
CA LYS A 408 -7.19 8.42 9.06
C LYS A 408 -6.31 8.39 7.82
N PHE A 409 -6.56 7.44 6.92
CA PHE A 409 -5.97 7.39 5.59
C PHE A 409 -7.03 7.71 4.52
N VAL A 410 -6.69 8.59 3.58
CA VAL A 410 -7.56 9.00 2.47
C VAL A 410 -6.81 8.88 1.15
N ASN A 411 -7.30 8.01 0.28
CA ASN A 411 -6.86 7.89 -1.11
C ASN A 411 -7.83 8.64 -2.03
N ASN A 412 -7.40 9.72 -2.66
CA ASN A 412 -8.21 10.51 -3.60
C ASN A 412 -8.04 10.08 -5.07
N GLY A 413 -7.16 9.11 -5.36
CA GLY A 413 -6.96 8.60 -6.71
C GLY A 413 -7.72 7.31 -6.99
N GLU A 414 -7.18 6.53 -7.93
CA GLU A 414 -7.72 5.22 -8.31
C GLU A 414 -7.73 4.22 -7.14
N ASP A 415 -8.55 3.16 -7.26
CA ASP A 415 -8.69 2.10 -6.23
C ASP A 415 -7.34 1.50 -5.81
N ARG A 416 -6.47 1.28 -6.79
CA ARG A 416 -5.13 0.76 -6.60
C ARG A 416 -4.22 1.85 -6.02
N ILE A 417 -3.72 1.64 -4.82
CA ILE A 417 -2.85 2.58 -4.11
C ILE A 417 -1.40 2.37 -4.55
N LEU A 418 -0.88 3.37 -5.27
CA LEU A 418 0.46 3.44 -5.85
C LEU A 418 1.39 4.38 -5.11
N SER A 419 0.88 5.18 -4.17
CA SER A 419 1.64 6.20 -3.45
C SER A 419 2.74 5.63 -2.55
N PHE A 420 2.71 4.35 -2.22
CA PHE A 420 3.74 3.67 -1.44
C PHE A 420 4.56 2.72 -2.32
N SER A 421 5.89 2.80 -2.21
CA SER A 421 6.84 1.97 -2.96
C SER A 421 7.87 1.31 -2.06
N THR A 422 8.04 0.00 -2.23
CA THR A 422 9.13 -0.80 -1.62
C THR A 422 10.06 -1.26 -2.74
N SER A 423 10.95 -0.36 -3.17
CA SER A 423 11.86 -0.60 -4.30
C SER A 423 13.11 -1.39 -3.88
N GLY A 424 13.48 -1.32 -2.59
CA GLY A 424 14.53 -2.15 -2.01
C GLY A 424 14.17 -3.63 -2.03
N THR A 425 15.16 -4.47 -2.28
CA THR A 425 15.03 -5.92 -2.17
C THR A 425 14.62 -6.25 -0.73
N ASN A 426 13.50 -6.93 -0.55
CA ASN A 426 12.94 -7.28 0.75
C ASN A 426 12.50 -6.10 1.64
N ALA A 427 12.40 -4.89 1.08
CA ALA A 427 11.82 -3.76 1.79
C ALA A 427 10.33 -4.02 2.09
N CYS A 428 9.88 -3.64 3.28
CA CYS A 428 8.49 -3.84 3.70
C CYS A 428 8.01 -2.71 4.60
N PHE A 429 6.79 -2.22 4.35
CA PHE A 429 6.12 -1.31 5.27
C PHE A 429 5.38 -2.08 6.38
N LEU A 430 5.33 -1.47 7.55
CA LEU A 430 4.41 -1.83 8.62
C LEU A 430 3.30 -0.77 8.65
N PHE A 431 2.09 -1.14 8.22
CA PHE A 431 0.97 -0.20 8.14
C PHE A 431 0.02 -0.34 9.31
N GLN A 432 -0.40 0.80 9.88
CA GLN A 432 -1.56 0.88 10.75
C GLN A 432 -2.43 2.05 10.34
N PHE A 433 -3.52 1.79 9.64
CA PHE A 433 -4.51 2.82 9.27
C PHE A 433 -5.84 2.54 9.94
N THR A 434 -6.18 3.33 10.94
CA THR A 434 -7.35 3.10 11.81
C THR A 434 -8.67 3.31 11.06
N THR A 435 -8.78 4.39 10.29
CA THR A 435 -9.97 4.67 9.45
C THR A 435 -9.56 4.95 8.01
N ASN A 436 -10.19 4.28 7.06
CA ASN A 436 -9.77 4.28 5.65
C ASN A 436 -10.85 4.85 4.74
N TYR A 437 -10.45 5.64 3.75
CA TYR A 437 -11.36 6.29 2.80
C TYR A 437 -10.84 6.21 1.36
N LYS A 438 -11.77 6.02 0.41
CA LYS A 438 -11.61 6.31 -1.01
C LYS A 438 -12.38 7.58 -1.35
N GLY A 439 -11.67 8.69 -1.58
CA GLY A 439 -12.26 10.02 -1.62
C GLY A 439 -13.07 10.28 -0.35
N GLU A 440 -14.37 10.48 -0.50
CA GLU A 440 -15.30 10.68 0.61
C GLU A 440 -15.92 9.37 1.15
N THR A 441 -15.73 8.25 0.44
CA THR A 441 -16.33 6.96 0.79
C THR A 441 -15.49 6.24 1.85
N LYS A 442 -16.07 6.02 3.03
CA LYS A 442 -15.43 5.23 4.09
C LYS A 442 -15.39 3.74 3.72
N LEU A 443 -14.22 3.11 3.88
CA LEU A 443 -14.04 1.67 3.72
C LEU A 443 -14.34 0.93 5.04
N SER A 444 -14.68 -0.36 4.95
CA SER A 444 -15.08 -1.13 6.14
C SER A 444 -13.88 -1.57 6.97
N SER A 445 -12.75 -1.91 6.34
CA SER A 445 -11.53 -2.30 7.03
C SER A 445 -10.25 -1.87 6.30
N PHE A 446 -9.10 -2.08 6.94
CA PHE A 446 -7.77 -1.93 6.31
C PHE A 446 -7.58 -2.92 5.15
N ASP A 447 -8.12 -4.14 5.26
CA ASP A 447 -7.99 -5.18 4.23
C ASP A 447 -8.76 -4.84 2.93
N ASP A 448 -9.63 -3.82 2.94
CA ASP A 448 -10.28 -3.29 1.73
C ASP A 448 -9.36 -2.37 0.90
N LEU A 449 -8.17 -2.03 1.42
CA LEU A 449 -7.18 -1.22 0.69
C LEU A 449 -6.41 -2.05 -0.32
N THR A 450 -6.26 -1.51 -1.54
CA THR A 450 -5.51 -2.17 -2.61
C THR A 450 -4.09 -1.64 -2.69
N LEU A 451 -3.25 -2.00 -1.72
CA LEU A 451 -1.86 -1.52 -1.61
C LEU A 451 -0.91 -2.29 -2.55
N GLN A 452 -0.15 -1.58 -3.39
CA GLN A 452 0.88 -2.21 -4.22
C GLN A 452 2.13 -2.60 -3.42
N ALA A 453 2.57 -1.74 -2.50
CA ALA A 453 3.79 -1.95 -1.74
C ALA A 453 3.79 -3.30 -1.01
N THR A 454 4.98 -3.86 -0.77
CA THR A 454 5.11 -4.98 0.15
C THR A 454 4.86 -4.46 1.57
N TYR A 455 3.92 -5.07 2.27
CA TYR A 455 3.55 -4.62 3.61
C TYR A 455 3.19 -5.79 4.54
N ILE A 456 3.25 -5.49 5.82
CA ILE A 456 2.68 -6.28 6.92
C ILE A 456 1.72 -5.35 7.66
N ASP A 457 0.52 -5.85 7.97
CA ASP A 457 -0.40 -5.17 8.87
C ASP A 457 0.23 -5.13 10.27
N TYR A 458 0.43 -3.92 10.79
CA TYR A 458 1.07 -3.69 12.09
C TYR A 458 0.32 -4.40 13.21
N ASP A 459 -1.00 -4.54 13.14
CA ASP A 459 -1.77 -5.17 14.21
C ASP A 459 -1.70 -6.71 14.17
N LYS A 460 -1.19 -7.29 13.07
CA LYS A 460 -1.08 -8.75 12.85
C LYS A 460 0.34 -9.31 13.07
N THR A 461 1.27 -8.54 13.65
CA THR A 461 2.67 -8.98 13.91
C THR A 461 3.07 -8.89 15.38
N ASP A 462 4.01 -9.73 15.83
CA ASP A 462 4.61 -9.68 17.18
C ASP A 462 5.67 -8.57 17.36
N GLN A 463 6.05 -7.89 16.27
CA GLN A 463 6.90 -6.70 16.30
C GLN A 463 6.11 -5.40 16.41
N ASN A 464 4.80 -5.51 16.66
CA ASN A 464 3.92 -4.41 16.99
C ASN A 464 4.19 -3.86 18.39
N GLN A 465 3.56 -2.74 18.73
CA GLN A 465 3.73 -2.02 20.02
C GLN A 465 5.16 -1.59 20.39
N LYS A 466 6.12 -1.70 19.47
CA LYS A 466 7.52 -1.29 19.67
C LYS A 466 7.79 0.12 19.15
N ILE A 467 6.83 1.02 19.34
CA ILE A 467 6.95 2.43 18.98
C ILE A 467 7.15 3.22 20.25
N GLU A 468 8.34 3.77 20.40
CA GLU A 468 8.74 4.55 21.56
C GLU A 468 8.77 6.03 21.18
N TYR A 469 8.22 6.86 22.06
CA TYR A 469 8.30 8.30 21.90
C TYR A 469 9.69 8.79 22.32
N LYS A 470 10.40 9.45 21.41
CA LYS A 470 11.73 10.03 21.68
C LYS A 470 11.52 11.46 22.14
N ASP A 471 11.77 11.71 23.43
CA ASP A 471 11.67 13.02 24.10
C ASP A 471 12.77 13.19 25.16
N ASP A 472 14.01 12.98 24.74
CA ASP A 472 15.16 13.25 25.59
C ASP A 472 15.23 14.77 25.86
N ASN A 473 14.85 15.17 27.07
CA ASN A 473 14.94 16.54 27.57
C ASN A 473 14.23 17.60 26.70
N HIS A 474 13.05 17.30 26.15
CA HIS A 474 12.22 18.25 25.36
C HIS A 474 12.87 18.67 24.04
N LYS A 475 13.84 17.88 23.57
CA LYS A 475 14.70 18.12 22.40
C LYS A 475 14.49 17.09 21.29
N SER A 476 13.41 16.32 21.32
CA SER A 476 13.01 15.44 20.21
C SER A 476 11.50 15.23 20.28
N PHE A 477 10.81 15.39 19.15
CA PHE A 477 9.36 15.17 19.05
C PHE A 477 9.10 14.12 17.96
N GLY A 478 9.64 12.93 18.17
CA GLY A 478 9.59 11.84 17.20
C GLY A 478 9.14 10.53 17.82
N TYR A 479 8.99 9.54 16.96
CA TYR A 479 8.72 8.16 17.35
C TYR A 479 9.80 7.28 16.72
N VAL A 480 10.35 6.36 17.49
CA VAL A 480 11.33 5.38 17.00
C VAL A 480 10.69 4.00 17.08
N TRP A 481 10.93 3.18 16.07
CA TRP A 481 10.55 1.79 16.11
C TRP A 481 11.72 0.94 16.63
N THR A 482 11.54 0.34 17.81
CA THR A 482 12.54 -0.50 18.49
C THR A 482 12.41 -1.98 18.14
N GLY A 483 11.59 -2.30 17.13
CA GLY A 483 11.44 -3.66 16.62
C GLY A 483 12.67 -4.20 15.92
N ASP A 484 12.63 -5.52 15.73
CA ASP A 484 13.66 -6.27 15.02
C ASP A 484 13.27 -6.45 13.56
N ALA A 485 13.85 -5.60 12.70
CA ALA A 485 13.63 -5.66 11.25
C ALA A 485 13.93 -7.04 10.68
N SER A 486 14.95 -7.74 11.19
CA SER A 486 15.38 -9.03 10.65
C SER A 486 14.29 -10.10 10.76
N LYS A 487 13.47 -10.06 11.82
CA LYS A 487 12.34 -10.99 12.02
C LYS A 487 11.22 -10.78 11.01
N LEU A 488 10.95 -9.53 10.62
CA LEU A 488 9.89 -9.21 9.67
C LEU A 488 10.32 -9.36 8.23
N VAL A 489 11.59 -9.04 7.96
CA VAL A 489 12.26 -9.36 6.70
C VAL A 489 12.10 -10.88 6.49
N ALA A 490 12.50 -11.72 7.46
CA ALA A 490 12.37 -13.19 7.43
C ALA A 490 10.96 -13.76 7.16
N THR A 491 9.90 -13.03 7.50
CA THR A 491 8.51 -13.50 7.33
C THR A 491 8.13 -13.65 5.86
N GLN A 492 7.43 -14.74 5.54
CA GLN A 492 6.85 -14.97 4.21
C GLN A 492 5.77 -13.93 3.91
N LYS A 493 5.73 -13.42 2.67
CA LYS A 493 4.79 -12.39 2.24
C LYS A 493 4.16 -12.74 0.90
N LEU A 494 2.91 -12.34 0.71
CA LEU A 494 2.22 -12.42 -0.58
C LEU A 494 2.38 -11.13 -1.35
N ASP A 495 3.29 -11.14 -2.32
CA ASP A 495 3.46 -10.05 -3.26
C ASP A 495 2.54 -10.24 -4.46
N LEU A 496 1.63 -9.30 -4.69
CA LEU A 496 0.89 -9.19 -5.94
C LEU A 496 1.88 -8.75 -7.03
N ILE A 497 2.17 -9.65 -7.97
CA ILE A 497 3.13 -9.40 -9.05
C ILE A 497 2.44 -8.99 -10.34
N ALA A 498 1.23 -9.48 -10.58
CA ALA A 498 0.37 -9.03 -11.67
C ALA A 498 -1.13 -9.21 -11.35
N SER A 499 -1.97 -8.39 -11.95
CA SER A 499 -3.43 -8.55 -11.96
C SER A 499 -4.00 -8.21 -13.32
N ALA A 500 -5.16 -8.77 -13.64
CA ALA A 500 -6.01 -8.30 -14.71
C ALA A 500 -7.24 -7.65 -14.08
N GLU A 501 -7.40 -6.34 -14.25
CA GLU A 501 -8.49 -5.60 -13.59
C GLU A 501 -9.86 -5.93 -14.19
N ASP A 502 -10.91 -5.67 -13.40
CA ASP A 502 -12.31 -5.90 -13.74
C ASP A 502 -12.75 -5.00 -14.91
N PRO A 503 -13.06 -5.55 -16.10
CA PRO A 503 -13.55 -4.78 -17.24
C PRO A 503 -15.03 -4.36 -17.11
N LYS A 504 -15.70 -4.71 -16.01
CA LYS A 504 -17.11 -4.39 -15.69
C LYS A 504 -18.12 -5.01 -16.65
N ASP A 505 -17.79 -6.14 -17.24
CA ASP A 505 -18.70 -6.92 -18.11
C ASP A 505 -19.52 -7.98 -17.35
N GLY A 506 -19.30 -8.11 -16.03
CA GLY A 506 -20.07 -8.97 -15.15
C GLY A 506 -19.59 -10.42 -15.08
N GLU A 507 -18.59 -10.80 -15.87
CA GLU A 507 -17.99 -12.12 -15.83
C GLU A 507 -17.15 -12.34 -14.57
N SER A 508 -17.17 -13.57 -14.05
CA SER A 508 -16.50 -13.99 -12.84
C SER A 508 -15.59 -15.18 -13.13
N ALA A 509 -14.30 -15.08 -12.81
CA ALA A 509 -13.35 -16.18 -12.99
C ALA A 509 -13.73 -17.36 -12.09
N THR A 510 -13.88 -18.55 -12.68
CA THR A 510 -14.31 -19.75 -11.95
C THR A 510 -13.17 -20.72 -11.71
N CYS A 511 -12.29 -20.93 -12.68
CA CYS A 511 -11.16 -21.86 -12.61
C CYS A 511 -9.96 -21.25 -13.33
N ILE A 512 -8.76 -21.59 -12.88
CA ILE A 512 -7.51 -21.23 -13.52
C ILE A 512 -6.59 -22.45 -13.50
N GLN A 513 -6.04 -22.80 -14.65
CA GLN A 513 -5.12 -23.93 -14.77
C GLN A 513 -3.86 -23.54 -15.56
N PRO A 514 -2.68 -23.63 -14.92
CA PRO A 514 -1.41 -23.55 -15.61
C PRO A 514 -1.14 -24.84 -16.40
N ALA A 515 -0.85 -24.71 -17.69
CA ALA A 515 -0.41 -25.82 -18.54
C ALA A 515 0.33 -25.26 -19.77
N ASN A 516 1.31 -25.98 -20.31
CA ASN A 516 2.00 -25.61 -21.56
C ASN A 516 2.54 -24.17 -21.58
N ASN A 517 3.07 -23.69 -20.44
CA ASN A 517 3.53 -22.30 -20.22
C ASN A 517 2.44 -21.21 -20.43
N LYS A 518 1.17 -21.60 -20.35
CA LYS A 518 -0.01 -20.73 -20.41
C LYS A 518 -0.86 -20.90 -19.14
N LEU A 519 -1.81 -19.99 -19.00
CA LEU A 519 -2.89 -20.03 -18.01
C LEU A 519 -4.20 -20.09 -18.78
N TYR A 520 -5.00 -21.11 -18.52
CA TYR A 520 -6.34 -21.26 -19.07
C TYR A 520 -7.34 -20.88 -17.99
N VAL A 521 -8.26 -19.97 -18.29
CA VAL A 521 -9.20 -19.42 -17.31
C VAL A 521 -10.62 -19.52 -17.84
N SER A 522 -11.51 -20.13 -17.05
CA SER A 522 -12.94 -20.17 -17.35
C SER A 522 -13.69 -19.08 -16.60
N TYR A 523 -14.75 -18.58 -17.22
CA TYR A 523 -15.63 -17.57 -16.65
C TYR A 523 -17.10 -17.99 -16.70
N HIS A 524 -17.87 -17.41 -15.79
CA HIS A 524 -19.33 -17.48 -15.77
C HIS A 524 -19.91 -16.11 -15.44
N THR A 525 -21.21 -15.89 -15.67
CA THR A 525 -21.88 -14.60 -15.42
C THR A 525 -22.97 -14.67 -14.33
N ASN A 526 -22.93 -15.72 -13.49
CA ASN A 526 -23.83 -15.93 -12.36
C ASN A 526 -25.32 -15.79 -12.71
N GLY A 527 -25.72 -16.31 -13.88
CA GLY A 527 -27.12 -16.31 -14.34
C GLY A 527 -27.60 -15.00 -14.99
N ASN A 528 -26.71 -14.06 -15.34
CA ASN A 528 -27.09 -12.93 -16.19
C ASN A 528 -27.25 -13.37 -17.65
N ASN A 529 -28.50 -13.63 -18.05
CA ASN A 529 -28.93 -14.28 -19.30
C ASN A 529 -28.59 -13.57 -20.63
N ASN A 530 -27.67 -12.60 -20.65
CA ASN A 530 -27.43 -11.72 -21.81
C ASN A 530 -26.02 -11.82 -22.43
N VAL A 531 -25.04 -12.48 -21.78
CA VAL A 531 -23.62 -12.32 -22.19
C VAL A 531 -22.84 -13.65 -22.32
N GLY A 532 -23.14 -14.68 -21.53
CA GLY A 532 -22.32 -15.90 -21.45
C GLY A 532 -20.92 -15.65 -20.84
N GLY A 533 -20.26 -16.70 -20.36
CA GLY A 533 -18.88 -16.66 -19.87
C GLY A 533 -17.85 -16.85 -20.99
N SER A 534 -16.66 -16.30 -20.79
CA SER A 534 -15.51 -16.47 -21.68
C SER A 534 -14.56 -17.59 -21.24
N ILE A 535 -13.66 -17.96 -22.16
CA ILE A 535 -12.45 -18.73 -21.93
C ILE A 535 -11.28 -17.81 -22.30
N GLU A 536 -10.40 -17.51 -21.35
CA GLU A 536 -9.19 -16.75 -21.60
C GLU A 536 -7.95 -17.63 -21.58
N VAL A 537 -7.02 -17.33 -22.49
CA VAL A 537 -5.66 -17.86 -22.48
C VAL A 537 -4.73 -16.71 -22.15
N ALA A 538 -3.94 -16.86 -21.09
CA ALA A 538 -2.95 -15.88 -20.66
C ALA A 538 -1.57 -16.51 -20.54
N SER A 539 -0.53 -15.69 -20.44
CA SER A 539 0.84 -16.12 -20.16
C SER A 539 1.49 -15.27 -19.09
N MET A 540 2.43 -15.87 -18.38
CA MET A 540 3.27 -15.21 -17.38
C MET A 540 4.73 -15.35 -17.78
N THR A 541 5.39 -14.23 -18.04
CA THR A 541 6.83 -14.23 -18.38
C THR A 541 7.66 -14.10 -17.10
N GLU A 542 8.33 -15.18 -16.68
CA GLU A 542 9.02 -15.30 -15.37
C GLU A 542 10.16 -14.30 -15.13
N GLY A 543 10.78 -13.75 -16.18
CA GLY A 543 11.84 -12.74 -16.04
C GLY A 543 11.30 -11.32 -15.83
N SER A 544 10.40 -10.87 -16.71
CA SER A 544 9.77 -9.55 -16.66
C SER A 544 8.54 -9.51 -15.76
N LYS A 545 8.18 -10.61 -15.08
CA LYS A 545 6.98 -10.75 -14.24
C LYS A 545 5.75 -10.13 -14.92
N THR A 546 5.58 -10.43 -16.21
CA THR A 546 4.56 -9.81 -17.06
C THR A 546 3.47 -10.81 -17.36
N LEU A 547 2.27 -10.53 -16.86
CA LEU A 547 1.02 -11.16 -17.28
C LEU A 547 0.59 -10.55 -18.63
N THR A 548 0.09 -11.39 -19.52
CA THR A 548 -0.51 -10.97 -20.79
C THR A 548 -1.69 -11.87 -21.08
N ILE A 549 -2.84 -11.27 -21.38
CA ILE A 549 -3.97 -11.99 -21.95
C ILE A 549 -3.67 -12.12 -23.45
N GLU A 550 -3.68 -13.34 -23.96
CA GLU A 550 -3.35 -13.62 -25.36
C GLU A 550 -4.61 -13.85 -26.20
N GLN A 551 -5.60 -14.52 -25.61
CA GLN A 551 -6.86 -14.83 -26.26
C GLN A 551 -8.00 -14.74 -25.26
N SER A 552 -9.16 -14.32 -25.75
CA SER A 552 -10.44 -14.44 -25.06
C SER A 552 -11.47 -14.88 -26.10
N LYS A 553 -12.21 -15.94 -25.81
CA LYS A 553 -13.29 -16.43 -26.67
C LYS A 553 -14.51 -16.77 -25.87
N LYS A 554 -15.70 -16.62 -26.44
CA LYS A 554 -16.97 -16.97 -25.77
C LYS A 554 -17.98 -17.55 -26.73
N ALA A 555 -18.90 -18.34 -26.18
CA ALA A 555 -20.12 -18.75 -26.85
C ALA A 555 -21.31 -17.99 -26.22
N ASP A 556 -22.34 -17.72 -27.01
CA ASP A 556 -23.50 -16.96 -26.53
C ASP A 556 -24.30 -17.79 -25.51
N ASN A 557 -24.57 -17.22 -24.33
CA ASN A 557 -25.34 -17.84 -23.24
C ASN A 557 -24.73 -19.15 -22.69
N ILE A 558 -23.42 -19.34 -22.74
CA ILE A 558 -22.76 -20.50 -22.16
C ILE A 558 -21.88 -20.06 -21.01
N ASP A 559 -22.06 -20.64 -19.83
CA ASP A 559 -21.19 -20.42 -18.66
C ASP A 559 -20.26 -21.62 -18.43
N TYR A 560 -19.06 -21.35 -17.94
CA TYR A 560 -18.05 -22.37 -17.65
C TYR A 560 -17.64 -22.33 -16.18
N ASN A 561 -17.80 -23.44 -15.46
CA ASN A 561 -17.52 -23.56 -14.02
C ASN A 561 -16.16 -24.17 -13.72
N HIS A 562 -15.62 -24.98 -14.63
CA HIS A 562 -14.32 -25.63 -14.48
C HIS A 562 -13.71 -25.92 -15.85
N LEU A 563 -12.38 -26.04 -15.91
CA LEU A 563 -11.67 -26.55 -17.06
C LEU A 563 -10.52 -27.47 -16.66
N ILE A 564 -10.13 -28.37 -17.55
CA ILE A 564 -8.88 -29.11 -17.50
C ILE A 564 -8.17 -29.07 -18.86
N VAL A 565 -6.84 -29.03 -18.86
CA VAL A 565 -5.99 -29.27 -20.03
C VAL A 565 -5.48 -30.69 -19.99
N GLU A 566 -5.77 -31.47 -21.04
CA GLU A 566 -5.29 -32.83 -21.21
C GLU A 566 -4.78 -32.99 -22.66
N GLY A 567 -3.48 -33.24 -22.81
CA GLY A 567 -2.84 -33.30 -24.12
C GLY A 567 -2.99 -31.99 -24.91
N ASP A 568 -3.54 -32.09 -26.12
CA ASP A 568 -3.82 -30.99 -27.04
C ASP A 568 -5.28 -30.51 -26.96
N LYS A 569 -5.97 -30.77 -25.85
CA LYS A 569 -7.39 -30.40 -25.66
C LYS A 569 -7.62 -29.68 -24.34
N LEU A 570 -8.62 -28.81 -24.36
CA LEU A 570 -9.26 -28.21 -23.20
C LEU A 570 -10.62 -28.87 -23.02
N PHE A 571 -10.86 -29.44 -21.84
CA PHE A 571 -12.17 -29.96 -21.44
C PHE A 571 -12.83 -29.01 -20.43
N LEU A 572 -14.11 -28.72 -20.60
CA LEU A 572 -14.84 -27.75 -19.80
C LEU A 572 -16.06 -28.39 -19.14
N ALA A 573 -16.35 -28.00 -17.89
CA ALA A 573 -17.65 -28.24 -17.28
C ALA A 573 -18.47 -26.96 -17.38
N GLY A 574 -19.59 -26.99 -18.09
CA GLY A 574 -20.43 -25.82 -18.29
C GLY A 574 -21.92 -26.13 -18.44
N SER A 575 -22.71 -25.06 -18.51
CA SER A 575 -24.15 -25.12 -18.73
C SER A 575 -24.65 -23.91 -19.52
N GLN A 576 -25.77 -24.07 -20.24
CA GLN A 576 -26.41 -22.97 -20.94
C GLN A 576 -27.25 -22.10 -20.01
N GLN A 577 -27.14 -20.78 -20.17
CA GLN A 577 -27.94 -19.78 -19.47
C GLN A 577 -29.31 -19.52 -20.12
N GLY A 578 -30.27 -19.05 -19.30
CA GLY A 578 -31.56 -18.46 -19.68
C GLY A 578 -32.59 -19.42 -20.28
N ASN A 579 -33.81 -19.48 -19.76
CA ASN A 579 -34.86 -20.39 -20.26
C ASN A 579 -35.29 -20.07 -21.71
N GLY A 580 -35.40 -21.09 -22.58
CA GLY A 580 -36.16 -21.03 -23.83
C GLY A 580 -35.50 -20.43 -25.09
N LYS A 581 -34.17 -20.24 -25.11
CA LYS A 581 -33.42 -19.95 -26.35
C LYS A 581 -32.55 -21.14 -26.74
N ASP A 582 -32.64 -21.54 -28.00
CA ASP A 582 -31.72 -22.50 -28.60
C ASP A 582 -30.31 -21.91 -28.68
N VAL A 583 -29.29 -22.76 -28.58
CA VAL A 583 -27.92 -22.42 -28.98
C VAL A 583 -27.81 -22.40 -30.50
N GLU A 584 -26.65 -21.98 -30.99
CA GLU A 584 -26.28 -22.11 -32.40
C GLU A 584 -26.54 -23.55 -32.88
N GLY A 585 -27.35 -23.70 -33.94
CA GLY A 585 -27.79 -25.01 -34.43
C GLY A 585 -29.25 -25.39 -34.10
N GLY A 586 -29.96 -24.62 -33.26
CA GLY A 586 -31.40 -24.83 -33.02
C GLY A 586 -31.74 -25.87 -31.93
N HIS A 587 -30.79 -26.14 -31.04
CA HIS A 587 -30.94 -27.09 -29.92
C HIS A 587 -30.82 -26.38 -28.58
N SER A 588 -31.53 -26.85 -27.55
CA SER A 588 -31.36 -26.34 -26.18
C SER A 588 -30.48 -27.31 -25.38
N VAL A 589 -29.32 -26.84 -24.90
CA VAL A 589 -28.33 -27.66 -24.18
C VAL A 589 -28.40 -27.42 -22.66
N GLY A 590 -28.34 -28.49 -21.86
CA GLY A 590 -28.32 -28.42 -20.39
C GLY A 590 -26.89 -28.36 -19.84
N ALA A 591 -26.60 -29.19 -18.84
CA ALA A 591 -25.24 -29.44 -18.38
C ALA A 591 -24.45 -30.25 -19.43
N PHE A 592 -23.17 -29.93 -19.61
CA PHE A 592 -22.33 -30.58 -20.62
C PHE A 592 -20.87 -30.70 -20.19
N MET A 593 -20.16 -31.61 -20.87
CA MET A 593 -18.71 -31.55 -21.04
C MET A 593 -18.39 -30.89 -22.37
N GLY A 594 -17.59 -29.82 -22.37
CA GLY A 594 -17.15 -29.13 -23.57
C GLY A 594 -15.75 -29.58 -23.97
N GLU A 595 -15.47 -29.70 -25.26
CA GLU A 595 -14.14 -29.98 -25.82
C GLU A 595 -13.71 -28.86 -26.77
N VAL A 596 -12.50 -28.33 -26.57
CA VAL A 596 -11.86 -27.33 -27.45
C VAL A 596 -10.42 -27.76 -27.74
N ALA A 597 -10.07 -27.88 -29.01
CA ALA A 597 -8.69 -28.19 -29.40
C ALA A 597 -7.72 -27.03 -29.09
N ILE A 598 -6.50 -27.37 -28.66
CA ILE A 598 -5.38 -26.46 -28.44
C ILE A 598 -4.41 -26.64 -29.62
N THR A 599 -4.22 -25.57 -30.37
CA THR A 599 -3.40 -25.54 -31.58
C THR A 599 -2.16 -24.65 -31.39
N GLY A 600 -1.24 -24.64 -32.35
CA GLY A 600 -0.12 -23.68 -32.35
C GLY A 600 -0.57 -22.21 -32.37
N SER A 601 -1.77 -21.92 -32.85
CA SER A 601 -2.43 -20.60 -32.82
C SER A 601 -3.25 -20.33 -31.55
N GLY A 602 -3.19 -21.21 -30.54
CA GLY A 602 -3.99 -21.14 -29.32
C GLY A 602 -5.26 -21.99 -29.39
N ILE A 603 -6.29 -21.66 -28.62
CA ILE A 603 -7.53 -22.47 -28.59
C ILE A 603 -8.31 -22.36 -29.90
N SER A 604 -9.01 -23.42 -30.30
CA SER A 604 -9.86 -23.47 -31.51
C SER A 604 -11.09 -22.56 -31.41
N ASP A 605 -11.73 -22.26 -32.55
CA ASP A 605 -13.06 -21.63 -32.58
C ASP A 605 -14.18 -22.69 -32.44
N ASN A 606 -13.88 -23.97 -32.59
CA ASN A 606 -14.87 -25.04 -32.46
C ASN A 606 -14.97 -25.52 -31.00
N LEU A 607 -16.16 -25.41 -30.42
CA LEU A 607 -16.52 -26.00 -29.13
C LEU A 607 -17.51 -27.15 -29.37
N ILE A 608 -17.11 -28.35 -29.00
CA ILE A 608 -17.95 -29.55 -29.06
C ILE A 608 -18.58 -29.74 -27.69
N LEU A 609 -19.90 -29.80 -27.61
CA LEU A 609 -20.64 -30.02 -26.37
C LEU A 609 -21.17 -31.44 -26.32
N HIS A 610 -20.75 -32.22 -25.33
CA HIS A 610 -21.31 -33.52 -24.97
C HIS A 610 -22.35 -33.29 -23.87
N SER A 611 -23.58 -33.00 -24.28
CA SER A 611 -24.66 -32.64 -23.36
C SER A 611 -25.22 -33.89 -22.69
N VAL A 612 -25.25 -33.89 -21.36
CA VAL A 612 -25.75 -35.02 -20.55
C VAL A 612 -27.19 -34.83 -20.09
N ASP A 613 -27.74 -33.63 -20.32
CA ASP A 613 -29.13 -33.28 -20.05
C ASP A 613 -29.64 -32.29 -21.11
N LYS A 614 -30.94 -32.35 -21.41
CA LYS A 614 -31.64 -31.31 -22.18
C LYS A 614 -31.97 -30.17 -21.24
N LYS A 615 -32.22 -28.97 -21.76
CA LYS A 615 -32.48 -27.75 -20.96
C LYS A 615 -33.83 -27.75 -20.19
N ASN A 616 -34.17 -28.83 -19.48
CA ASN A 616 -35.41 -29.02 -18.73
C ASN A 616 -35.20 -29.14 -17.21
N ASP A 617 -34.02 -29.52 -16.71
CA ASP A 617 -33.92 -30.03 -15.33
C ASP A 617 -33.06 -29.20 -14.34
N LYS A 618 -32.78 -27.92 -14.61
CA LYS A 618 -31.96 -27.05 -13.72
C LYS A 618 -30.61 -27.71 -13.35
N VAL A 619 -30.05 -28.51 -14.27
CA VAL A 619 -28.79 -29.21 -14.06
C VAL A 619 -27.64 -28.30 -14.43
N ASP A 620 -26.70 -28.15 -13.49
CA ASP A 620 -25.46 -27.41 -13.71
C ASP A 620 -24.27 -28.36 -13.59
N ALA A 621 -23.30 -28.21 -14.50
CA ALA A 621 -22.02 -28.89 -14.42
C ALA A 621 -21.05 -28.10 -13.53
N ASN A 622 -20.40 -28.77 -12.58
CA ASN A 622 -19.53 -28.16 -11.58
C ASN A 622 -18.04 -28.37 -11.87
N CYS A 623 -17.66 -29.57 -12.31
CA CYS A 623 -16.26 -29.99 -12.47
C CYS A 623 -16.16 -31.12 -13.50
N VAL A 624 -15.02 -31.21 -14.17
CA VAL A 624 -14.70 -32.29 -15.13
C VAL A 624 -13.31 -32.85 -14.82
N ALA A 625 -13.15 -34.17 -14.95
CA ALA A 625 -11.87 -34.88 -14.86
C ALA A 625 -11.73 -35.89 -15.99
N ALA A 626 -10.52 -36.06 -16.52
CA ALA A 626 -10.18 -37.12 -17.47
C ALA A 626 -9.80 -38.42 -16.72
N TYR A 627 -10.23 -39.57 -17.23
CA TYR A 627 -9.90 -40.88 -16.68
C TYR A 627 -9.73 -41.92 -17.81
N GLY A 628 -8.47 -42.13 -18.23
CA GLY A 628 -8.21 -42.99 -19.40
C GLY A 628 -8.79 -42.36 -20.66
N THR A 629 -9.69 -43.07 -21.34
CA THR A 629 -10.44 -42.55 -22.48
C THR A 629 -11.77 -41.90 -22.10
N ASP A 630 -12.19 -42.06 -20.84
CA ASP A 630 -13.47 -41.61 -20.34
C ASP A 630 -13.31 -40.26 -19.62
N HIS A 631 -14.43 -39.56 -19.42
CA HIS A 631 -14.47 -38.31 -18.68
C HIS A 631 -15.56 -38.36 -17.62
N VAL A 632 -15.26 -37.80 -16.45
CA VAL A 632 -16.24 -37.71 -15.35
C VAL A 632 -16.66 -36.26 -15.20
N LEU A 633 -17.95 -36.00 -15.32
CA LEU A 633 -18.59 -34.70 -15.18
C LEU A 633 -19.40 -34.66 -13.88
N ALA A 634 -18.95 -33.88 -12.90
CA ALA A 634 -19.70 -33.61 -11.68
C ALA A 634 -20.82 -32.61 -11.97
N THR A 635 -22.06 -32.93 -11.58
CA THR A 635 -23.24 -32.08 -11.80
C THR A 635 -24.10 -31.93 -10.55
N THR A 636 -25.11 -31.08 -10.59
CA THR A 636 -26.11 -30.95 -9.51
C THR A 636 -27.02 -32.18 -9.35
N GLN A 637 -26.96 -33.17 -10.25
CA GLN A 637 -27.74 -34.41 -10.15
C GLN A 637 -26.92 -35.68 -9.82
N GLY A 638 -25.59 -35.60 -9.90
CA GLY A 638 -24.67 -36.71 -9.67
C GLY A 638 -23.42 -36.60 -10.55
N PHE A 639 -22.75 -37.72 -10.79
CA PHE A 639 -21.57 -37.79 -11.66
C PHE A 639 -21.95 -38.49 -12.96
N TYR A 640 -21.84 -37.79 -14.08
CA TYR A 640 -21.92 -38.42 -15.39
C TYR A 640 -20.55 -38.95 -15.80
N VAL A 641 -20.49 -40.14 -16.34
CA VAL A 641 -19.30 -40.71 -16.97
C VAL A 641 -19.58 -40.78 -18.45
N ILE A 642 -18.78 -40.05 -19.23
CA ILE A 642 -18.87 -39.97 -20.68
C ILE A 642 -17.75 -40.84 -21.24
N ASP A 643 -18.10 -41.93 -21.93
CA ASP A 643 -17.12 -42.84 -22.51
C ASP A 643 -16.61 -42.35 -23.88
N LYS A 644 -15.67 -43.11 -24.45
CA LYS A 644 -15.07 -42.81 -25.77
C LYS A 644 -16.05 -42.82 -26.95
N ASP A 645 -17.23 -43.40 -26.78
CA ASP A 645 -18.29 -43.52 -27.78
C ASP A 645 -19.44 -42.54 -27.49
N ASP A 646 -19.20 -41.56 -26.60
CA ASP A 646 -20.15 -40.52 -26.17
C ASP A 646 -21.39 -41.05 -25.44
N ASN A 647 -21.32 -42.24 -24.86
CA ASN A 647 -22.36 -42.71 -23.94
C ASN A 647 -22.20 -42.03 -22.59
N ALA A 648 -23.30 -41.55 -22.01
CA ALA A 648 -23.30 -40.89 -20.71
C ALA A 648 -24.09 -41.69 -19.68
N ASP A 649 -23.40 -42.19 -18.65
CA ASP A 649 -24.00 -42.90 -17.52
C ASP A 649 -24.01 -42.02 -16.26
N LEU A 650 -25.18 -41.92 -15.61
CA LEU A 650 -25.34 -41.16 -14.37
C LEU A 650 -25.15 -42.05 -13.13
N TYR A 651 -24.16 -41.67 -12.31
CA TYR A 651 -23.86 -42.30 -11.02
C TYR A 651 -24.20 -41.37 -9.85
N LEU A 652 -24.53 -41.99 -8.70
CA LEU A 652 -24.93 -41.28 -7.48
C LEU A 652 -26.11 -40.29 -7.72
N LYS A 653 -27.09 -40.72 -8.53
CA LYS A 653 -28.27 -39.93 -8.86
C LYS A 653 -28.96 -39.39 -7.60
N GLY A 654 -29.31 -38.10 -7.63
CA GLY A 654 -29.98 -37.41 -6.52
C GLY A 654 -29.02 -36.79 -5.50
N THR A 655 -27.71 -36.90 -5.72
CA THR A 655 -26.69 -36.19 -4.94
C THR A 655 -26.12 -35.02 -5.74
N VAL A 656 -25.77 -33.93 -5.05
CA VAL A 656 -25.06 -32.81 -5.69
C VAL A 656 -23.57 -33.12 -5.69
N ALA A 657 -23.00 -33.40 -6.86
CA ALA A 657 -21.58 -33.61 -7.05
C ALA A 657 -20.84 -32.27 -7.11
N LYS A 658 -19.77 -32.11 -6.32
CA LYS A 658 -19.04 -30.84 -6.17
C LYS A 658 -17.75 -30.79 -6.98
N HIS A 659 -16.95 -31.84 -6.87
CA HIS A 659 -15.64 -31.90 -7.52
C HIS A 659 -15.28 -33.34 -7.84
N VAL A 660 -14.53 -33.51 -8.93
CA VAL A 660 -13.92 -34.76 -9.29
C VAL A 660 -12.49 -34.51 -9.74
N ILE A 661 -11.55 -35.34 -9.29
CA ILE A 661 -10.16 -35.30 -9.75
C ILE A 661 -9.64 -36.72 -9.93
N ARG A 662 -8.72 -36.88 -10.88
CA ARG A 662 -8.02 -38.13 -11.15
C ARG A 662 -6.59 -38.02 -10.61
N GLU A 663 -6.16 -39.06 -9.90
CA GLU A 663 -4.78 -39.23 -9.47
C GLU A 663 -4.35 -40.68 -9.68
N GLY A 664 -3.29 -40.91 -10.45
CA GLY A 664 -2.91 -42.25 -10.91
C GLY A 664 -4.06 -42.96 -11.63
N ASN A 665 -4.50 -44.11 -11.13
CA ASN A 665 -5.63 -44.88 -11.67
C ASN A 665 -6.90 -44.73 -10.84
N LYS A 666 -6.98 -43.69 -9.99
CA LYS A 666 -8.11 -43.46 -9.08
C LYS A 666 -8.89 -42.21 -9.41
N ILE A 667 -10.19 -42.25 -9.15
CA ILE A 667 -11.12 -41.11 -9.23
C ILE A 667 -11.53 -40.73 -7.81
N TYR A 668 -11.41 -39.45 -7.48
CA TYR A 668 -11.81 -38.88 -6.19
C TYR A 668 -13.01 -37.98 -6.41
N ALA A 669 -14.17 -38.40 -5.92
CA ALA A 669 -15.47 -37.79 -6.21
C ALA A 669 -16.13 -37.26 -4.94
N LEU A 670 -16.23 -35.93 -4.82
CA LEU A 670 -16.79 -35.23 -3.65
C LEU A 670 -18.25 -34.84 -3.86
N THR A 671 -19.10 -35.14 -2.87
CA THR A 671 -20.50 -34.72 -2.80
C THR A 671 -20.70 -33.51 -1.88
N GLU A 672 -21.82 -32.80 -2.04
CA GLU A 672 -22.22 -31.65 -1.20
C GLU A 672 -22.36 -32.03 0.29
N THR A 673 -22.77 -33.28 0.56
CA THR A 673 -22.86 -33.81 1.93
C THR A 673 -21.50 -34.08 2.59
N GLY A 674 -20.40 -33.94 1.84
CA GLY A 674 -19.05 -34.15 2.38
C GLY A 674 -18.56 -35.58 2.31
N ASN A 675 -19.10 -36.41 1.40
CA ASN A 675 -18.53 -37.74 1.14
C ASN A 675 -17.53 -37.63 -0.02
N LEU A 676 -16.28 -37.98 0.25
CA LEU A 676 -15.24 -38.17 -0.76
C LEU A 676 -15.11 -39.65 -1.06
N ASN A 677 -15.67 -40.07 -2.20
CA ASN A 677 -15.63 -41.45 -2.66
C ASN A 677 -14.43 -41.66 -3.58
N VAL A 678 -13.67 -42.72 -3.36
CA VAL A 678 -12.50 -43.10 -4.16
C VAL A 678 -12.84 -44.33 -4.99
N TYR A 679 -12.66 -44.26 -6.31
CA TYR A 679 -12.97 -45.33 -7.24
C TYR A 679 -11.74 -45.76 -8.03
N ASN A 680 -11.64 -47.06 -8.31
CA ASN A 680 -10.60 -47.66 -9.15
C ASN A 680 -11.05 -47.90 -10.61
N SER A 681 -12.24 -47.41 -10.99
CA SER A 681 -12.77 -47.52 -12.35
C SER A 681 -13.78 -46.42 -12.64
N SER A 682 -13.96 -46.11 -13.93
CA SER A 682 -14.97 -45.17 -14.42
C SER A 682 -16.42 -45.62 -14.20
N ASN A 683 -16.68 -46.89 -13.87
CA ASN A 683 -18.03 -47.39 -13.55
C ASN A 683 -18.59 -46.81 -12.23
N MET A 684 -17.77 -46.21 -11.35
CA MET A 684 -18.24 -45.49 -10.13
C MET A 684 -19.31 -46.18 -9.25
N THR A 685 -19.50 -47.50 -9.36
CA THR A 685 -20.59 -48.24 -8.70
C THR A 685 -20.24 -48.63 -7.27
N THR A 686 -18.99 -49.02 -7.02
CA THR A 686 -18.50 -49.36 -5.68
C THR A 686 -17.24 -48.57 -5.38
N PRO A 687 -17.25 -47.66 -4.38
CA PRO A 687 -16.04 -46.99 -3.96
C PRO A 687 -15.11 -47.98 -3.26
N GLU A 688 -13.82 -47.87 -3.53
CA GLU A 688 -12.76 -48.54 -2.77
C GLU A 688 -12.73 -48.03 -1.33
N THR A 689 -12.94 -46.72 -1.15
CA THR A 689 -12.97 -46.07 0.16
C THR A 689 -13.84 -44.82 0.09
N THR A 690 -14.51 -44.52 1.21
CA THR A 690 -15.27 -43.28 1.37
C THR A 690 -14.79 -42.56 2.63
N TYR A 691 -14.42 -41.29 2.49
CA TYR A 691 -14.10 -40.42 3.61
C TYR A 691 -15.25 -39.44 3.85
N THR A 692 -15.64 -39.24 5.11
CA THR A 692 -16.61 -38.22 5.49
C THR A 692 -15.86 -37.01 6.05
N VAL A 693 -15.85 -35.91 5.30
CA VAL A 693 -15.12 -34.67 5.65
C VAL A 693 -16.02 -33.59 6.27
N GLY A 694 -17.33 -33.82 6.25
CA GLY A 694 -18.36 -32.85 6.67
C GLY A 694 -18.89 -32.04 5.49
N ALA A 695 -20.12 -31.55 5.62
CA ALA A 695 -20.85 -30.92 4.51
C ALA A 695 -20.14 -29.68 3.95
N VAL A 696 -20.25 -29.52 2.63
CA VAL A 696 -19.87 -28.29 1.93
C VAL A 696 -20.98 -27.27 2.17
N ALA A 697 -20.65 -26.19 2.88
CA ALA A 697 -21.61 -25.14 3.22
C ALA A 697 -21.05 -23.75 2.82
N PRO A 698 -21.90 -22.77 2.48
CA PRO A 698 -23.34 -22.90 2.26
C PRO A 698 -23.66 -23.77 1.04
N LYS A 699 -24.92 -24.17 0.89
CA LYS A 699 -25.40 -24.93 -0.28
C LYS A 699 -25.00 -24.20 -1.57
N GLY A 700 -24.52 -24.94 -2.57
CA GLY A 700 -24.05 -24.37 -3.84
C GLY A 700 -22.64 -23.77 -3.80
N ASN A 701 -21.98 -23.67 -2.63
CA ASN A 701 -20.60 -23.16 -2.55
C ASN A 701 -19.62 -24.00 -3.37
N LYS A 702 -18.58 -23.40 -3.94
CA LYS A 702 -17.53 -24.16 -4.62
C LYS A 702 -16.72 -24.99 -3.62
N ALA A 703 -16.24 -26.15 -4.02
CA ALA A 703 -15.36 -26.97 -3.20
C ALA A 703 -14.40 -27.72 -4.12
N VAL A 704 -13.11 -27.53 -3.93
CA VAL A 704 -12.04 -28.18 -4.70
C VAL A 704 -11.32 -29.19 -3.81
N ILE A 705 -10.81 -30.24 -4.46
CA ILE A 705 -9.93 -31.23 -3.86
C ILE A 705 -8.53 -31.01 -4.43
N ALA A 706 -7.50 -31.08 -3.59
CA ALA A 706 -6.11 -31.20 -4.02
C ALA A 706 -5.47 -32.42 -3.37
N ILE A 707 -4.59 -33.09 -4.12
CA ILE A 707 -3.84 -34.25 -3.64
C ILE A 707 -2.36 -33.89 -3.65
N ASP A 708 -1.68 -34.15 -2.54
CA ASP A 708 -0.25 -33.98 -2.40
C ASP A 708 0.47 -35.26 -2.84
N GLU A 709 0.77 -35.38 -4.14
CA GLU A 709 1.31 -36.60 -4.76
C GLU A 709 2.45 -37.27 -3.98
N PRO A 710 3.44 -36.56 -3.39
CA PRO A 710 4.53 -37.21 -2.64
C PRO A 710 4.09 -37.90 -1.35
N ASN A 711 3.08 -37.38 -0.65
CA ASN A 711 2.65 -37.89 0.67
C ASN A 711 1.30 -38.62 0.63
N GLY A 712 0.53 -38.46 -0.45
CA GLY A 712 -0.84 -38.99 -0.57
C GLY A 712 -1.87 -38.27 0.30
N ASP A 713 -1.51 -37.14 0.92
CA ASP A 713 -2.43 -36.33 1.71
C ASP A 713 -3.46 -35.65 0.80
N ILE A 714 -4.72 -35.64 1.21
CA ILE A 714 -5.83 -35.04 0.44
C ILE A 714 -6.38 -33.84 1.20
N TYR A 715 -6.50 -32.71 0.53
CA TYR A 715 -7.08 -31.49 1.07
C TYR A 715 -8.44 -31.24 0.41
N VAL A 716 -9.48 -31.05 1.22
CA VAL A 716 -10.86 -30.92 0.75
C VAL A 716 -11.47 -29.64 1.28
N CYS A 717 -11.78 -28.71 0.37
CA CYS A 717 -12.54 -27.49 0.69
C CYS A 717 -13.98 -27.81 1.10
N LYS A 718 -14.47 -27.13 2.12
CA LYS A 718 -15.83 -27.29 2.68
C LYS A 718 -16.61 -25.98 2.75
N GLY A 719 -16.17 -24.97 1.99
CA GLY A 719 -16.74 -23.63 2.01
C GLY A 719 -16.52 -22.92 3.35
N GLU A 720 -17.59 -22.46 4.00
CA GLU A 720 -17.50 -21.75 5.28
C GLU A 720 -16.95 -22.62 6.42
N ASN A 721 -17.03 -23.94 6.26
CA ASN A 721 -16.48 -24.92 7.20
C ASN A 721 -14.97 -25.15 7.02
N GLY A 722 -14.30 -24.35 6.18
CA GLY A 722 -12.85 -24.40 6.02
C GLY A 722 -12.36 -25.58 5.17
N VAL A 723 -11.25 -26.21 5.57
CA VAL A 723 -10.58 -27.27 4.80
C VAL A 723 -10.36 -28.49 5.69
N ALA A 724 -10.74 -29.67 5.20
CA ALA A 724 -10.35 -30.93 5.81
C ALA A 724 -9.06 -31.45 5.18
N LYS A 725 -8.24 -32.15 5.98
CA LYS A 725 -7.09 -32.93 5.53
C LYS A 725 -7.35 -34.41 5.80
N ILE A 726 -7.02 -35.25 4.82
CA ILE A 726 -7.04 -36.70 4.92
C ILE A 726 -5.60 -37.19 4.83
N SER A 727 -5.14 -37.89 5.86
CA SER A 727 -3.82 -38.53 5.90
C SER A 727 -4.03 -40.02 6.16
N GLY A 728 -3.82 -40.85 5.13
CA GLY A 728 -4.20 -42.26 5.18
C GLY A 728 -5.70 -42.43 5.39
N ASN A 729 -6.10 -42.91 6.58
CA ASN A 729 -7.51 -43.10 6.96
C ASN A 729 -8.05 -42.04 7.93
N THR A 730 -7.22 -41.07 8.32
CA THR A 730 -7.58 -40.07 9.32
C THR A 730 -8.04 -38.79 8.63
N VAL A 731 -9.22 -38.32 9.01
CA VAL A 731 -9.78 -37.03 8.59
C VAL A 731 -9.65 -36.02 9.74
N THR A 732 -9.07 -34.86 9.46
CA THR A 732 -8.91 -33.76 10.44
C THR A 732 -9.35 -32.44 9.84
N ASP A 733 -9.94 -31.56 10.66
CA ASP A 733 -10.09 -30.16 10.30
C ASP A 733 -8.71 -29.50 10.26
N PHE A 734 -8.32 -29.01 9.08
CA PHE A 734 -6.99 -28.49 8.80
C PHE A 734 -6.94 -26.97 8.86
N PHE A 735 -7.99 -26.30 8.39
CA PHE A 735 -8.13 -24.85 8.42
C PHE A 735 -9.57 -24.47 8.70
N THR A 736 -9.76 -23.43 9.51
CA THR A 736 -11.06 -22.83 9.79
C THR A 736 -11.09 -21.43 9.19
N CYS A 737 -12.11 -21.14 8.39
CA CYS A 737 -12.29 -19.80 7.83
C CYS A 737 -12.47 -18.76 8.95
N PRO A 738 -11.79 -17.60 8.87
CA PRO A 738 -11.92 -16.53 9.86
C PRO A 738 -13.34 -15.99 10.00
N LYS A 739 -13.63 -15.40 11.16
CA LYS A 739 -14.91 -14.78 11.47
C LYS A 739 -14.76 -13.26 11.55
N ILE A 740 -15.76 -12.56 11.04
CA ILE A 740 -15.85 -11.09 11.12
C ILE A 740 -15.93 -10.70 12.60
N SER A 741 -14.99 -9.86 13.04
CA SER A 741 -14.80 -9.53 14.46
C SER A 741 -15.75 -8.44 14.99
N SER A 742 -16.32 -7.61 14.12
CA SER A 742 -17.14 -6.45 14.51
C SER A 742 -18.13 -6.00 13.41
N GLY A 743 -19.12 -5.18 13.78
CA GLY A 743 -20.14 -4.63 12.86
C GLY A 743 -21.35 -5.54 12.64
N ASP A 744 -22.24 -5.16 11.71
CA ASP A 744 -23.53 -5.84 11.48
C ASP A 744 -23.40 -7.30 11.00
N LYS A 745 -22.21 -7.69 10.53
CA LYS A 745 -21.89 -9.06 10.08
C LYS A 745 -21.02 -9.82 11.09
N GLN A 746 -20.86 -9.33 12.32
CA GLN A 746 -20.05 -9.98 13.34
C GLN A 746 -20.44 -11.46 13.52
N GLY A 747 -19.44 -12.33 13.60
CA GLY A 747 -19.61 -13.77 13.77
C GLY A 747 -19.91 -14.53 12.47
N GLN A 748 -20.22 -13.85 11.36
CA GLN A 748 -20.27 -14.48 10.03
C GLN A 748 -18.86 -14.83 9.54
N THR A 749 -18.77 -15.82 8.67
CA THR A 749 -17.50 -16.20 8.04
C THR A 749 -17.04 -15.09 7.10
N GLU A 750 -15.76 -14.72 7.18
CA GLU A 750 -15.19 -13.63 6.37
C GLU A 750 -14.97 -14.03 4.90
N GLY A 751 -14.91 -15.33 4.61
CA GLY A 751 -14.90 -15.89 3.27
C GLY A 751 -14.95 -17.41 3.29
N ASN A 752 -15.30 -18.03 2.17
CA ASN A 752 -15.48 -19.48 2.07
C ASN A 752 -14.27 -20.12 1.40
N ALA A 753 -13.77 -21.23 1.95
CA ALA A 753 -12.73 -22.03 1.31
C ALA A 753 -13.30 -22.70 0.06
N ASN A 754 -13.02 -22.12 -1.10
CA ASN A 754 -13.57 -22.50 -2.40
C ASN A 754 -12.59 -23.39 -3.18
N GLY A 755 -11.33 -22.96 -3.24
CA GLY A 755 -10.26 -23.60 -4.01
C GLY A 755 -9.07 -23.98 -3.13
N VAL A 756 -8.37 -25.06 -3.48
CA VAL A 756 -7.14 -25.48 -2.80
C VAL A 756 -6.10 -25.94 -3.81
N ALA A 757 -4.83 -25.59 -3.56
CA ALA A 757 -3.66 -26.13 -4.23
C ALA A 757 -2.59 -26.44 -3.18
N VAL A 758 -1.64 -27.32 -3.51
CA VAL A 758 -0.57 -27.75 -2.60
C VAL A 758 0.75 -27.82 -3.34
N ASP A 759 1.84 -27.45 -2.67
CA ASP A 759 3.19 -27.71 -3.14
C ASP A 759 4.01 -28.46 -2.08
N GLY A 760 5.33 -28.53 -2.26
CA GLY A 760 6.22 -29.22 -1.33
C GLY A 760 6.17 -28.71 0.12
N LYS A 761 5.79 -27.45 0.36
CA LYS A 761 5.89 -26.78 1.67
C LYS A 761 4.59 -26.13 2.16
N TYR A 762 3.71 -25.70 1.28
CA TYR A 762 2.54 -24.91 1.64
C TYR A 762 1.25 -25.45 1.02
N VAL A 763 0.14 -25.09 1.67
CA VAL A 763 -1.22 -25.27 1.15
C VAL A 763 -1.81 -23.89 0.86
N TYR A 764 -2.34 -23.71 -0.34
CA TYR A 764 -2.85 -22.44 -0.84
C TYR A 764 -4.36 -22.52 -0.95
N ILE A 765 -5.08 -21.61 -0.31
CA ILE A 765 -6.55 -21.60 -0.30
C ILE A 765 -7.06 -20.36 -1.02
N ALA A 766 -7.97 -20.54 -1.96
CA ALA A 766 -8.85 -19.48 -2.44
C ALA A 766 -10.06 -19.39 -1.49
N CYS A 767 -10.01 -18.44 -0.56
CA CYS A 767 -10.94 -18.31 0.56
C CYS A 767 -11.98 -17.18 0.36
N GLY A 768 -12.62 -17.13 -0.81
CA GLY A 768 -13.72 -16.20 -1.08
C GLY A 768 -13.33 -14.73 -0.83
N SER A 769 -14.15 -14.00 -0.07
CA SER A 769 -13.90 -12.60 0.29
C SER A 769 -12.73 -12.38 1.26
N TYR A 770 -12.25 -13.42 1.96
CA TYR A 770 -11.03 -13.36 2.76
C TYR A 770 -9.78 -13.36 1.88
N GLY A 771 -9.89 -13.97 0.70
CA GLY A 771 -8.90 -13.92 -0.36
C GLY A 771 -7.99 -15.12 -0.45
N VAL A 772 -6.77 -14.94 -0.96
CA VAL A 772 -5.80 -16.03 -1.05
C VAL A 772 -5.09 -16.19 0.29
N VAL A 773 -5.04 -17.41 0.81
CA VAL A 773 -4.44 -17.77 2.10
C VAL A 773 -3.32 -18.78 1.87
N VAL A 774 -2.17 -18.58 2.50
CA VAL A 774 -1.06 -19.54 2.51
C VAL A 774 -0.97 -20.15 3.90
N LEU A 775 -1.07 -21.47 3.97
CA LEU A 775 -0.97 -22.24 5.19
C LEU A 775 0.33 -23.01 5.22
N ASP A 776 0.94 -23.10 6.40
CA ASP A 776 2.01 -24.04 6.66
C ASP A 776 1.45 -25.47 6.57
N LYS A 777 2.01 -26.27 5.66
CA LYS A 777 1.49 -27.61 5.33
C LYS A 777 1.51 -28.58 6.51
N THR A 778 2.44 -28.39 7.45
CA THR A 778 2.62 -29.26 8.61
C THR A 778 1.60 -28.95 9.69
N THR A 779 1.33 -27.68 9.93
CA THR A 779 0.56 -27.21 11.09
C THR A 779 -0.86 -26.74 10.75
N GLY A 780 -1.15 -26.44 9.47
CA GLY A 780 -2.41 -25.83 9.06
C GLY A 780 -2.57 -24.37 9.47
N LYS A 781 -1.53 -23.78 10.09
CA LYS A 781 -1.55 -22.37 10.53
C LYS A 781 -1.35 -21.44 9.34
N GLU A 782 -2.10 -20.34 9.36
CA GLU A 782 -1.92 -19.27 8.40
C GLU A 782 -0.54 -18.63 8.53
N VAL A 783 0.15 -18.54 7.39
CA VAL A 783 1.44 -17.88 7.22
C VAL A 783 1.23 -16.44 6.78
N CYS A 784 0.38 -16.24 5.77
CA CYS A 784 -0.06 -14.93 5.29
C CYS A 784 -1.32 -15.08 4.43
N HIS A 785 -2.12 -14.02 4.31
CA HIS A 785 -3.22 -13.92 3.36
C HIS A 785 -3.19 -12.58 2.63
N ARG A 786 -3.92 -12.50 1.52
CA ARG A 786 -4.13 -11.26 0.79
C ARG A 786 -5.48 -11.22 0.10
N LYS A 787 -6.18 -10.09 0.26
CA LYS A 787 -7.48 -9.80 -0.36
C LYS A 787 -7.28 -8.97 -1.65
N ALA A 788 -8.10 -9.23 -2.66
CA ALA A 788 -8.20 -8.42 -3.87
C ALA A 788 -8.96 -7.10 -3.62
N SER A 789 -8.72 -6.12 -4.50
CA SER A 789 -9.52 -4.91 -4.61
C SER A 789 -11.03 -5.22 -4.70
N ASN A 790 -11.86 -4.36 -4.10
CA ASN A 790 -13.32 -4.38 -4.20
C ASN A 790 -14.03 -5.64 -3.64
N GLY A 791 -13.34 -6.43 -2.81
CA GLY A 791 -13.95 -7.51 -2.03
C GLY A 791 -14.56 -8.65 -2.84
N LYS A 792 -14.07 -8.87 -4.07
CA LYS A 792 -14.52 -9.98 -4.92
C LYS A 792 -14.03 -11.32 -4.37
N SER A 793 -14.63 -12.42 -4.83
CA SER A 793 -14.39 -13.75 -4.28
C SER A 793 -13.20 -14.43 -4.94
N ALA A 794 -12.23 -14.91 -4.15
CA ALA A 794 -11.25 -15.89 -4.59
C ALA A 794 -11.97 -17.25 -4.77
N ASN A 795 -12.03 -17.74 -6.00
CA ASN A 795 -12.83 -18.91 -6.37
C ASN A 795 -11.99 -20.16 -6.63
N TYR A 796 -10.78 -20.00 -7.16
CA TYR A 796 -9.88 -21.10 -7.49
C TYR A 796 -8.43 -20.62 -7.36
N VAL A 797 -7.52 -21.54 -7.01
CA VAL A 797 -6.09 -21.27 -6.91
C VAL A 797 -5.31 -22.41 -7.54
N ALA A 798 -4.23 -22.08 -8.23
CA ALA A 798 -3.28 -23.02 -8.80
C ALA A 798 -1.85 -22.51 -8.58
N VAL A 799 -0.88 -23.42 -8.51
CA VAL A 799 0.53 -23.08 -8.30
C VAL A 799 1.37 -23.68 -9.42
N ALA A 800 2.20 -22.87 -10.05
CA ALA A 800 3.17 -23.33 -11.05
C ALA A 800 4.34 -22.36 -11.12
N ASN A 801 5.56 -22.90 -11.35
CA ASN A 801 6.79 -22.11 -11.52
C ASN A 801 7.05 -21.10 -10.38
N GLY A 802 6.64 -21.44 -9.14
CA GLY A 802 6.80 -20.57 -7.97
C GLY A 802 5.86 -19.36 -7.93
N ASN A 803 4.82 -19.33 -8.77
CA ASN A 803 3.73 -18.36 -8.66
C ASN A 803 2.43 -19.01 -8.22
N ILE A 804 1.58 -18.19 -7.63
CA ILE A 804 0.25 -18.55 -7.16
C ILE A 804 -0.74 -17.80 -8.04
N TYR A 805 -1.47 -18.53 -8.86
CA TYR A 805 -2.46 -18.02 -9.80
C TYR A 805 -3.85 -18.17 -9.19
N VAL A 806 -4.60 -17.08 -9.12
CA VAL A 806 -5.92 -17.06 -8.46
C VAL A 806 -6.98 -16.59 -9.45
N ALA A 807 -8.01 -17.40 -9.62
CA ALA A 807 -9.25 -17.00 -10.28
C ALA A 807 -10.10 -16.23 -9.25
N TYR A 808 -10.14 -14.91 -9.40
CA TYR A 808 -10.62 -13.98 -8.39
C TYR A 808 -11.99 -13.38 -8.73
N GLY A 809 -12.89 -14.20 -9.25
CA GLY A 809 -14.23 -13.78 -9.65
C GLY A 809 -14.17 -12.60 -10.62
N GLN A 810 -14.92 -11.54 -10.35
CA GLN A 810 -14.94 -10.34 -11.20
C GLN A 810 -13.61 -9.58 -11.21
N SER A 811 -12.73 -9.80 -10.22
CA SER A 811 -11.34 -9.29 -10.25
C SER A 811 -10.40 -10.16 -11.10
N ARG A 812 -10.97 -11.02 -11.96
CA ARG A 812 -10.32 -11.81 -13.01
C ARG A 812 -9.11 -12.60 -12.50
N ILE A 813 -7.93 -12.37 -13.06
CA ILE A 813 -6.69 -13.11 -12.74
C ILE A 813 -5.87 -12.28 -11.77
N GLN A 814 -5.46 -12.89 -10.67
CA GLN A 814 -4.40 -12.35 -9.82
C GLN A 814 -3.25 -13.31 -9.70
N VAL A 815 -2.03 -12.77 -9.81
CA VAL A 815 -0.80 -13.54 -9.73
C VAL A 815 -0.01 -13.04 -8.54
N TYR A 816 0.22 -13.94 -7.61
CA TYR A 816 1.01 -13.71 -6.42
C TYR A 816 2.32 -14.47 -6.46
N LYS A 817 3.30 -13.96 -5.73
CA LYS A 817 4.52 -14.69 -5.39
C LYS A 817 4.64 -14.74 -3.88
N LEU A 818 4.88 -15.94 -3.37
CA LEU A 818 5.32 -16.09 -1.99
C LEU A 818 6.79 -15.71 -1.95
N THR A 819 7.12 -14.65 -1.23
CA THR A 819 8.48 -14.18 -1.07
C THR A 819 8.97 -14.50 0.33
N GLN A 820 10.06 -15.27 0.38
CA GLN A 820 10.93 -15.38 1.54
C GLN A 820 12.10 -14.43 1.31
N THR A 821 12.57 -13.75 2.35
CA THR A 821 13.93 -13.25 2.31
C THR A 821 14.90 -14.41 2.32
N ASN A 822 15.75 -14.49 1.31
CA ASN A 822 16.95 -15.32 1.36
C ASN A 822 17.88 -14.85 2.47
#